data_AF-A0A521G289-F1
#
_entry.id   AF-A0A521G289-F1
#
_cell.length_a   1.000
_cell.length_b   1.000
_cell.length_c   1.000
_cell.angle_alpha   90.00
_cell.angle_beta   90.00
_cell.angle_gamma   90.00
#
_symmetry.space_group_name_H-M   'P 1'
#
loop_
_entity.id
_entity.type
_entity.pdbx_description
1 polymer ?
#
loop_
_entity_poly.entity_id
_entity_poly.type
_entity_poly.pdbx_seq_one_letter_code
_entity_poly.pdbx_strand_id
1 'polypeptide(L)'
;MLQGENAAELDFNAVQRGDAEMEQKMNRVIRACNEMGGRTLIEVIHDQGAGGPANVLKELVEHSGGRIEIRKIRVGDPTMSVLEIYVAEYQERNGLLIKPENIQQFLAICEREKVACEVLGEVTGDLRFVVSDEQDGSTPVDVELKEVLGHIPQKTFEDQRIPVGANLVFALPGSGQQGANTRFAPTSLRDHLRNVLRLVSVGSKRFLTNKVDRSVTGLIARQQCCGPLQLTVGDVAVVAQSHFGLTGIATAIGEQPIKMLINPAAGARMAVGEAWTNLVWAKIDDPEQVKCSANWMWAPKLAGEGAAMNDAARAMRDAMIATGMAVDGGKDSLSMATKVGAETVKSPRELVISAYAAMSDIRKAVTPDIKEPGSALLLIDLAPGKARLGGSALAQTLGSLGDESPDMDDSVLLRQAFAAVQELIDRDLILAGHDRSDGGLITTVLEMAFAGNCGVEIEVQGEAVPTLFAEELGLVIECRQEQLEQIRHRLAVAEVSCEVLGTTTAEKRIRIRCNDTLVLNEDMRVLRQEWEETSYQLERLQVNPACADQEKTNVFDRAAPAYHLPFSPQSSPKALLTAERKPKVAILRDEGSNSDREMSSAFYAAGFEPWDITMTDLLAGRVTLDGFRGIAAVGGFSYADVPDSAKGWAATILFNERLRAMFDEFLNRPDTFTLGICNGCQLFGLLGWVPWRGLAAEKQPRFVHNTSGRFESRWTTVRVTDSPAMMLRGMSGLVFGIHVAHGEGLLHFPDAAVRAEVISQKLVPLVYADDSGAATEAYPFNPNGSPDGFAGLCSPDGRHLALMPHPERAFLPWQCHWLPREMQEMEVSPWLRMFQNAYEWCAK
;
A
#
# COMPACT_ATOMS: atom_id res chain seq x y z
N MET A 1 -2.52 -32.98 -15.56
CA MET A 1 -2.15 -33.08 -14.13
C MET A 1 -2.90 -32.01 -13.39
N LEU A 2 -3.56 -32.39 -12.30
CA LEU A 2 -4.10 -31.48 -11.30
C LEU A 2 -3.05 -31.32 -10.20
N GLN A 3 -2.95 -30.14 -9.58
CA GLN A 3 -2.10 -29.95 -8.40
C GLN A 3 -2.57 -30.91 -7.29
N GLY A 4 -1.60 -31.50 -6.55
CA GLY A 4 -1.86 -32.50 -5.49
C GLY A 4 -1.75 -33.97 -5.90
N GLU A 5 -1.38 -34.28 -7.15
CA GLU A 5 -1.04 -35.67 -7.54
C GLU A 5 0.37 -36.10 -7.06
N ASN A 6 1.24 -35.13 -6.73
CA ASN A 6 2.56 -35.36 -6.14
C ASN A 6 2.48 -35.37 -4.60
N ALA A 7 3.43 -36.06 -3.94
CA ALA A 7 3.55 -36.00 -2.49
C ALA A 7 4.01 -34.60 -2.04
N ALA A 8 3.19 -33.90 -1.25
CA ALA A 8 3.44 -32.53 -0.80
C ALA A 8 4.79 -32.35 -0.07
N GLU A 9 5.29 -33.39 0.61
CA GLU A 9 6.59 -33.38 1.30
C GLU A 9 7.80 -33.38 0.35
N LEU A 10 7.59 -33.52 -0.96
CA LEU A 10 8.65 -33.64 -1.97
C LEU A 10 8.60 -32.53 -3.05
N ASP A 11 7.69 -31.56 -2.96
CA ASP A 11 7.56 -30.50 -3.96
C ASP A 11 8.52 -29.33 -3.70
N PHE A 12 9.82 -29.65 -3.53
CA PHE A 12 10.87 -28.65 -3.29
C PHE A 12 11.02 -27.66 -4.45
N ASN A 13 10.62 -28.05 -5.67
CA ASN A 13 10.69 -27.19 -6.85
C ASN A 13 9.71 -26.01 -6.81
N ALA A 14 8.67 -26.07 -5.97
CA ALA A 14 7.70 -24.99 -5.80
C ALA A 14 8.11 -23.95 -4.72
N VAL A 15 9.22 -24.19 -3.99
CA VAL A 15 9.69 -23.29 -2.95
C VAL A 15 10.51 -22.16 -3.57
N GLN A 16 9.93 -20.96 -3.59
CA GLN A 16 10.61 -19.74 -4.04
C GLN A 16 11.46 -19.11 -2.93
N ARG A 17 12.48 -18.35 -3.31
CA ARG A 17 13.38 -17.62 -2.39
C ARG A 17 13.59 -16.20 -2.89
N GLY A 18 12.94 -15.22 -2.27
CA GLY A 18 13.12 -13.81 -2.56
C GLY A 18 14.14 -13.12 -1.65
N ASP A 19 14.77 -12.07 -2.18
CA ASP A 19 15.72 -11.17 -1.53
C ASP A 19 15.38 -9.72 -1.93
N ALA A 20 14.44 -9.11 -1.21
CA ALA A 20 13.93 -7.78 -1.55
C ALA A 20 15.01 -6.68 -1.52
N GLU A 21 16.10 -6.85 -0.76
CA GLU A 21 17.23 -5.91 -0.78
C GLU A 21 17.95 -5.97 -2.14
N MET A 22 18.17 -7.17 -2.69
CA MET A 22 18.80 -7.32 -4.00
C MET A 22 17.96 -6.67 -5.10
N GLU A 23 16.64 -6.91 -5.09
CA GLU A 23 15.75 -6.27 -6.07
C GLU A 23 15.77 -4.75 -5.94
N GLN A 24 15.82 -4.23 -4.71
CA GLN A 24 15.89 -2.80 -4.47
C GLN A 24 17.19 -2.19 -5.01
N LYS A 25 18.33 -2.84 -4.82
CA LYS A 25 19.61 -2.43 -5.42
C LYS A 25 19.55 -2.42 -6.94
N MET A 26 19.00 -3.48 -7.55
CA MET A 26 18.81 -3.57 -9.00
C MET A 26 17.92 -2.43 -9.52
N ASN A 27 16.82 -2.14 -8.83
CA ASN A 27 15.93 -1.04 -9.16
C ASN A 27 16.61 0.34 -9.09
N ARG A 28 17.61 0.52 -8.21
CA ARG A 28 18.42 1.75 -8.20
C ARG A 28 19.28 1.91 -9.46
N VAL A 29 19.85 0.82 -9.98
CA VAL A 29 20.62 0.84 -11.24
C VAL A 29 19.72 1.19 -12.42
N ILE A 30 18.56 0.52 -12.52
CA ILE A 30 17.57 0.77 -13.58
C ILE A 30 17.12 2.22 -13.52
N ARG A 31 16.79 2.70 -12.33
CA ARG A 31 16.36 4.08 -12.11
C ARG A 31 17.44 5.10 -12.46
N ALA A 32 18.68 4.87 -12.03
CA ALA A 32 19.80 5.76 -12.36
C ALA A 32 19.98 5.90 -13.88
N CYS A 33 19.75 4.84 -14.66
CA CYS A 33 19.78 4.89 -16.11
C CYS A 33 18.56 5.65 -16.68
N ASN A 34 17.35 5.33 -16.22
CA ASN A 34 16.11 5.95 -16.71
C ASN A 34 16.06 7.46 -16.42
N GLU A 35 16.58 7.89 -15.27
CA GLU A 35 16.64 9.30 -14.88
C GLU A 35 17.64 10.13 -15.71
N MET A 36 18.49 9.49 -16.54
CA MET A 36 19.30 10.19 -17.54
C MET A 36 18.48 10.69 -18.75
N GLY A 37 17.20 10.30 -18.84
CA GLY A 37 16.29 10.66 -19.93
C GLY A 37 16.70 10.02 -21.25
N GLY A 38 16.75 10.81 -22.33
CA GLY A 38 17.20 10.34 -23.65
C GLY A 38 18.66 9.86 -23.72
N ARG A 39 19.39 9.90 -22.60
CA ARG A 39 20.75 9.35 -22.44
C ARG A 39 20.78 8.06 -21.62
N THR A 40 19.64 7.37 -21.51
CA THR A 40 19.60 6.05 -20.85
C THR A 40 20.64 5.10 -21.45
N LEU A 41 21.24 4.27 -20.61
CA LEU A 41 22.22 3.27 -21.02
C LEU A 41 21.56 1.94 -21.41
N ILE A 42 20.28 1.76 -21.07
CA ILE A 42 19.52 0.54 -21.30
C ILE A 42 18.76 0.67 -22.63
N GLU A 43 19.04 -0.22 -23.58
CA GLU A 43 18.29 -0.28 -24.84
C GLU A 43 17.01 -1.12 -24.68
N VAL A 44 17.13 -2.28 -24.03
CA VAL A 44 16.04 -3.21 -23.73
C VAL A 44 16.32 -3.84 -22.37
N ILE A 45 15.26 -4.06 -21.59
CA ILE A 45 15.28 -4.78 -20.32
C ILE A 45 14.10 -5.75 -20.29
N HIS A 46 14.31 -6.93 -19.70
CA HIS A 46 13.27 -7.93 -19.50
C HIS A 46 13.48 -8.62 -18.16
N ASP A 47 12.39 -8.94 -17.46
CA ASP A 47 12.43 -9.67 -16.20
C ASP A 47 12.77 -11.14 -16.40
N GLN A 48 13.48 -11.72 -15.42
CA GLN A 48 13.71 -13.15 -15.38
C GLN A 48 12.73 -13.80 -14.40
N GLY A 49 11.67 -14.39 -14.95
CA GLY A 49 10.70 -15.17 -14.21
C GLY A 49 10.75 -16.67 -14.56
N ALA A 50 9.61 -17.17 -15.06
CA ALA A 50 9.44 -18.59 -15.39
C ALA A 50 10.39 -19.04 -16.49
N GLY A 51 11.03 -20.21 -16.30
CA GLY A 51 12.02 -20.75 -17.24
C GLY A 51 13.40 -20.08 -17.18
N GLY A 52 13.62 -19.11 -16.28
CA GLY A 52 14.94 -18.60 -15.95
C GLY A 52 15.70 -17.93 -17.12
N PRO A 53 17.05 -17.98 -17.13
CA PRO A 53 17.88 -17.45 -18.21
C PRO A 53 17.48 -17.95 -19.59
N ALA A 54 17.00 -19.18 -19.70
CA ALA A 54 16.56 -19.76 -20.96
C ALA A 54 15.44 -18.94 -21.58
N ASN A 55 14.43 -18.49 -20.81
CA ASN A 55 13.35 -17.71 -21.39
C ASN A 55 13.79 -16.28 -21.71
N VAL A 56 14.25 -15.55 -20.68
CA VAL A 56 14.53 -14.11 -20.77
C VAL A 56 15.57 -13.78 -21.83
N LEU A 57 16.65 -14.57 -21.94
CA LEU A 57 17.73 -14.26 -22.87
C LEU A 57 17.34 -14.52 -24.33
N LYS A 58 16.45 -15.49 -24.59
CA LYS A 58 15.92 -15.74 -25.94
C LYS A 58 14.93 -14.66 -26.36
N GLU A 59 14.03 -14.25 -25.47
CA GLU A 59 13.04 -13.18 -25.74
C GLU A 59 13.74 -11.84 -26.01
N LEU A 60 14.80 -11.51 -25.26
CA LEU A 60 15.59 -10.29 -25.48
C LEU A 60 16.20 -10.19 -26.87
N VAL A 61 16.52 -11.32 -27.50
CA VAL A 61 17.18 -11.37 -28.82
C VAL A 61 16.31 -12.02 -29.88
N GLU A 62 14.99 -12.11 -29.68
CA GLU A 62 14.04 -12.81 -30.55
C GLU A 62 14.19 -12.39 -32.02
N HIS A 63 14.40 -11.10 -32.27
CA HIS A 63 14.48 -10.52 -33.61
C HIS A 63 15.90 -10.39 -34.17
N SER A 64 16.91 -10.85 -33.44
CA SER A 64 18.32 -10.65 -33.81
C SER A 64 19.19 -11.91 -33.69
N GLY A 65 18.89 -12.85 -32.82
CA GLY A 65 19.85 -13.88 -32.44
C GLY A 65 20.87 -13.38 -31.41
N GLY A 66 21.53 -14.32 -30.75
CA GLY A 66 22.51 -14.02 -29.72
C GLY A 66 23.38 -15.23 -29.38
N ARG A 67 24.58 -14.96 -28.88
CA ARG A 67 25.52 -15.98 -28.39
C ARG A 67 25.91 -15.65 -26.98
N ILE A 68 25.75 -16.60 -26.07
CA ILE A 68 26.07 -16.44 -24.65
C ILE A 68 27.01 -17.53 -24.16
N GLU A 69 27.84 -17.19 -23.19
CA GLU A 69 28.65 -18.15 -22.44
C GLU A 69 27.99 -18.44 -21.09
N ILE A 70 27.55 -19.68 -20.86
CA ILE A 70 26.76 -20.03 -19.68
C ILE A 70 27.55 -19.90 -18.38
N ARG A 71 28.87 -20.16 -18.42
CA ARG A 71 29.73 -20.11 -17.24
C ARG A 71 30.05 -18.70 -16.76
N LYS A 72 29.65 -17.67 -17.50
CA LYS A 72 29.68 -16.29 -17.03
C LYS A 72 28.56 -15.96 -16.04
N ILE A 73 27.50 -16.77 -15.97
CA ILE A 73 26.44 -16.58 -14.97
C ILE A 73 27.01 -16.91 -13.59
N ARG A 74 26.91 -15.96 -12.66
CA ARG A 74 27.29 -16.18 -11.27
C ARG A 74 26.30 -17.16 -10.60
N VAL A 75 26.84 -18.23 -10.03
CA VAL A 75 26.08 -19.27 -9.33
C VAL A 75 26.50 -19.36 -7.87
N GLY A 76 25.55 -19.64 -6.98
CA GLY A 76 25.82 -19.90 -5.57
C GLY A 76 26.34 -21.31 -5.29
N ASP A 77 26.06 -22.25 -6.20
CA ASP A 77 26.52 -23.63 -6.13
C ASP A 77 27.29 -23.96 -7.43
N PRO A 78 28.62 -24.18 -7.36
CA PRO A 78 29.43 -24.48 -8.54
C PRO A 78 29.20 -25.89 -9.09
N THR A 79 28.43 -26.74 -8.40
CA THR A 79 28.12 -28.11 -8.85
C THR A 79 26.93 -28.18 -9.82
N MET A 80 26.22 -27.07 -10.01
CA MET A 80 25.08 -26.99 -10.92
C MET A 80 25.48 -27.36 -12.36
N SER A 81 24.69 -28.25 -12.95
CA SER A 81 24.75 -28.58 -14.37
C SER A 81 24.34 -27.39 -15.24
N VAL A 82 24.71 -27.43 -16.53
CA VAL A 82 24.28 -26.42 -17.51
C VAL A 82 22.76 -26.26 -17.51
N LEU A 83 22.01 -27.37 -17.45
CA LEU A 83 20.56 -27.34 -17.45
C LEU A 83 20.03 -26.55 -16.25
N GLU A 84 20.53 -26.84 -15.05
CA GLU A 84 20.10 -26.16 -13.82
C GLU A 84 20.45 -24.67 -13.86
N ILE A 85 21.64 -24.29 -14.35
CA ILE A 85 22.01 -22.87 -14.52
C ILE A 85 21.09 -22.18 -15.51
N TYR A 86 20.77 -22.85 -16.61
CA TYR A 86 20.03 -22.26 -17.72
C TYR A 86 18.54 -22.11 -17.45
N VAL A 87 17.91 -23.01 -16.67
CA VAL A 87 16.44 -23.01 -16.47
C VAL A 87 16.00 -22.64 -15.05
N ALA A 88 16.93 -22.45 -14.11
CA ALA A 88 16.57 -22.06 -12.75
C ALA A 88 15.88 -20.69 -12.70
N GLU A 89 14.79 -20.64 -11.94
CA GLU A 89 13.97 -19.44 -11.72
C GLU A 89 14.57 -18.58 -10.59
N TYR A 90 15.83 -18.16 -10.76
CA TYR A 90 16.48 -17.28 -9.80
C TYR A 90 15.68 -15.98 -9.68
N GLN A 91 15.40 -15.59 -8.44
CA GLN A 91 14.74 -14.33 -8.15
C GLN A 91 15.73 -13.15 -8.27
N GLU A 92 15.18 -11.93 -8.33
CA GLU A 92 15.91 -10.65 -8.41
C GLU A 92 16.92 -10.53 -9.57
N ARG A 93 16.54 -11.04 -10.75
CA ARG A 93 17.35 -10.91 -11.97
C ARG A 93 16.56 -10.31 -13.12
N ASN A 94 17.27 -9.52 -13.94
CA ASN A 94 16.79 -9.00 -15.21
C ASN A 94 17.85 -9.25 -16.29
N GLY A 95 17.42 -9.50 -17.52
CA GLY A 95 18.29 -9.47 -18.69
C GLY A 95 18.24 -8.09 -19.35
N LEU A 96 19.39 -7.60 -19.84
CA LEU A 96 19.49 -6.27 -20.46
C LEU A 96 20.30 -6.31 -21.76
N LEU A 97 19.93 -5.46 -22.71
CA LEU A 97 20.75 -5.10 -23.86
C LEU A 97 21.35 -3.70 -23.65
N ILE A 98 22.68 -3.63 -23.71
CA ILE A 98 23.47 -2.42 -23.52
C ILE A 98 24.41 -2.26 -24.73
N LYS A 99 24.51 -1.04 -25.28
CA LYS A 99 25.48 -0.75 -26.35
C LYS A 99 26.92 -0.96 -25.86
N PRO A 100 27.84 -1.51 -26.68
CA PRO A 100 29.22 -1.79 -26.25
C PRO A 100 29.94 -0.60 -25.63
N GLU A 101 29.77 0.60 -26.19
CA GLU A 101 30.36 1.85 -25.69
C GLU A 101 29.84 2.27 -24.30
N ASN A 102 28.68 1.79 -23.88
CA ASN A 102 28.03 2.14 -22.62
C ASN A 102 28.29 1.13 -21.50
N ILE A 103 28.82 -0.07 -21.82
CA ILE A 103 28.99 -1.16 -20.84
C ILE A 103 29.81 -0.72 -19.63
N GLN A 104 30.93 -0.02 -19.82
CA GLN A 104 31.78 0.40 -18.70
C GLN A 104 31.08 1.41 -17.77
N GLN A 105 30.30 2.33 -18.35
CA GLN A 105 29.53 3.28 -17.55
C GLN A 105 28.41 2.58 -16.78
N PHE A 106 27.72 1.62 -17.41
CA PHE A 106 26.68 0.82 -16.75
C PHE A 106 27.26 0.01 -15.59
N LEU A 107 28.39 -0.67 -15.80
CA LEU A 107 29.10 -1.43 -14.77
C LEU A 107 29.54 -0.54 -13.59
N ALA A 108 29.95 0.71 -13.84
CA ALA A 108 30.29 1.66 -12.77
C ALA A 108 29.08 2.05 -11.91
N ILE A 109 27.88 2.12 -12.51
CA ILE A 109 26.62 2.34 -11.78
C ILE A 109 26.27 1.10 -10.96
N CYS A 110 26.38 -0.10 -11.54
CA CYS A 110 26.19 -1.37 -10.83
C CYS A 110 27.13 -1.48 -9.63
N GLU A 111 28.42 -1.17 -9.81
CA GLU A 111 29.41 -1.18 -8.72
C GLU A 111 29.06 -0.18 -7.62
N ARG A 112 28.64 1.04 -7.98
CA ARG A 112 28.19 2.05 -7.00
C ARG A 112 27.03 1.54 -6.15
N GLU A 113 26.06 0.88 -6.76
CA GLU A 113 24.86 0.34 -6.11
C GLU A 113 25.03 -1.09 -5.57
N LYS A 114 26.26 -1.66 -5.63
CA LYS A 114 26.58 -3.04 -5.19
C LYS A 114 25.72 -4.13 -5.86
N VAL A 115 25.40 -3.94 -7.14
CA VAL A 115 24.68 -4.90 -7.97
C VAL A 115 25.68 -5.70 -8.81
N ALA A 116 25.57 -7.03 -8.78
CA ALA A 116 26.34 -7.88 -9.69
C ALA A 116 25.74 -7.77 -11.11
N CYS A 117 26.60 -7.65 -12.11
CA CYS A 117 26.21 -7.61 -13.51
C CYS A 117 27.19 -8.43 -14.34
N GLU A 118 26.69 -9.44 -15.04
CA GLU A 118 27.48 -10.35 -15.85
C GLU A 118 27.29 -10.08 -17.35
N VAL A 119 28.39 -9.83 -18.08
CA VAL A 119 28.34 -9.66 -19.55
C VAL A 119 28.38 -11.03 -20.21
N LEU A 120 27.20 -11.62 -20.43
CA LEU A 120 27.05 -13.01 -20.88
C LEU A 120 27.51 -13.23 -22.33
N GLY A 121 27.31 -12.25 -23.22
CA GLY A 121 27.55 -12.46 -24.64
C GLY A 121 27.16 -11.27 -25.52
N GLU A 122 26.81 -11.55 -26.77
CA GLU A 122 26.55 -10.54 -27.80
C GLU A 122 25.32 -10.87 -28.65
N VAL A 123 24.75 -9.82 -29.24
CA VAL A 123 23.69 -9.90 -30.26
C VAL A 123 24.33 -10.09 -31.63
N THR A 124 23.92 -11.10 -32.39
CA THR A 124 24.63 -11.54 -33.61
C THR A 124 24.01 -11.10 -34.93
N GLY A 125 22.69 -10.89 -34.97
CA GLY A 125 21.97 -10.59 -36.22
C GLY A 125 21.72 -11.80 -37.13
N ASP A 126 22.09 -13.02 -36.71
CA ASP A 126 21.96 -14.26 -37.51
C ASP A 126 20.71 -15.08 -37.18
N LEU A 127 19.84 -14.59 -36.30
CA LEU A 127 18.60 -15.25 -35.83
C LEU A 127 18.83 -16.63 -35.19
N ARG A 128 20.07 -16.95 -34.79
CA ARG A 128 20.41 -18.14 -34.01
C ARG A 128 20.63 -17.78 -32.55
N PHE A 129 20.24 -18.68 -31.66
CA PHE A 129 20.56 -18.60 -30.25
C PHE A 129 21.52 -19.71 -29.87
N VAL A 130 22.73 -19.34 -29.46
CA VAL A 130 23.81 -20.27 -29.11
C VAL A 130 24.21 -20.09 -27.66
N VAL A 131 24.29 -21.19 -26.93
CA VAL A 131 24.83 -21.25 -25.57
C VAL A 131 26.07 -22.12 -25.62
N SER A 132 27.23 -21.56 -25.27
CA SER A 132 28.48 -22.30 -25.09
C SER A 132 28.74 -22.61 -23.62
N ASP A 133 29.50 -23.68 -23.37
CA ASP A 133 30.07 -24.02 -22.07
C ASP A 133 31.59 -24.10 -22.18
N GLU A 134 32.30 -23.10 -21.64
CA GLU A 134 33.77 -23.08 -21.66
C GLU A 134 34.42 -24.16 -20.78
N GLN A 135 33.67 -24.76 -19.84
CA GLN A 135 34.20 -25.78 -18.92
C GLN A 135 34.59 -27.06 -19.65
N ASP A 136 33.82 -27.46 -20.67
CA ASP A 136 34.06 -28.67 -21.47
C ASP A 136 34.12 -28.42 -22.99
N GLY A 137 33.92 -27.17 -23.42
CA GLY A 137 33.92 -26.75 -24.81
C GLY A 137 32.66 -27.15 -25.59
N SER A 138 31.60 -27.56 -24.90
CA SER A 138 30.35 -27.99 -25.54
C SER A 138 29.48 -26.80 -25.97
N THR A 139 28.49 -27.10 -26.82
CA THR A 139 27.47 -26.14 -27.26
C THR A 139 26.09 -26.74 -26.95
N PRO A 140 25.65 -26.66 -25.68
CA PRO A 140 24.40 -27.28 -25.22
C PRO A 140 23.14 -26.78 -25.93
N VAL A 141 23.16 -25.57 -26.48
CA VAL A 141 22.05 -25.00 -27.25
C VAL A 141 22.60 -24.35 -28.52
N ASP A 142 22.07 -24.74 -29.67
CA ASP A 142 22.30 -24.08 -30.96
C ASP A 142 21.04 -24.25 -31.81
N VAL A 143 20.17 -23.25 -31.78
CA VAL A 143 18.83 -23.30 -32.38
C VAL A 143 18.54 -22.05 -33.20
N GLU A 144 17.75 -22.19 -34.25
CA GLU A 144 17.16 -21.03 -34.92
C GLU A 144 15.97 -20.53 -34.09
N LEU A 145 15.94 -19.24 -33.77
CA LEU A 145 14.92 -18.68 -32.87
C LEU A 145 13.49 -18.92 -33.38
N LYS A 146 13.30 -18.89 -34.70
CA LYS A 146 12.00 -19.17 -35.35
C LYS A 146 11.45 -20.57 -35.05
N GLU A 147 12.30 -21.54 -34.70
CA GLU A 147 11.86 -22.91 -34.38
C GLU A 147 11.34 -23.03 -32.95
N VAL A 148 11.80 -22.14 -32.05
CA VAL A 148 11.48 -22.17 -30.63
C VAL A 148 10.42 -21.13 -30.25
N LEU A 149 10.48 -19.95 -30.88
CA LEU A 149 9.56 -18.82 -30.68
C LEU A 149 8.55 -18.68 -31.83
N GLY A 150 8.61 -19.56 -32.83
CA GLY A 150 7.71 -19.53 -33.98
C GLY A 150 6.23 -19.79 -33.64
N HIS A 151 5.36 -19.54 -34.62
CA HIS A 151 3.91 -19.64 -34.46
C HIS A 151 3.44 -21.04 -34.04
N ILE A 152 3.11 -21.21 -32.76
CA ILE A 152 2.35 -22.37 -32.26
C ILE A 152 0.96 -22.32 -32.91
N PRO A 153 0.47 -23.41 -33.54
CA PRO A 153 -0.87 -23.43 -34.13
C PRO A 153 -1.95 -23.07 -33.10
N GLN A 154 -2.93 -22.26 -33.51
CA GLN A 154 -4.07 -21.91 -32.67
C GLN A 154 -4.81 -23.19 -32.22
N LYS A 155 -5.03 -23.32 -30.91
CA LYS A 155 -5.76 -24.45 -30.32
C LYS A 155 -7.25 -24.15 -30.20
N THR A 156 -8.09 -25.08 -30.61
CA THR A 156 -9.54 -25.06 -30.40
C THR A 156 -9.89 -25.91 -29.17
N PHE A 157 -10.72 -25.36 -28.28
CA PHE A 157 -11.29 -26.08 -27.15
C PHE A 157 -12.80 -26.21 -27.35
N GLU A 158 -13.33 -27.41 -27.12
CA GLU A 158 -14.77 -27.69 -27.14
C GLU A 158 -15.24 -28.01 -25.72
N ASP A 159 -16.29 -27.34 -25.28
CA ASP A 159 -16.88 -27.51 -23.95
C ASP A 159 -18.40 -27.22 -24.02
N GLN A 160 -19.14 -27.62 -23.00
CA GLN A 160 -20.61 -27.48 -22.95
C GLN A 160 -21.03 -26.62 -21.76
N ARG A 161 -22.03 -25.76 -21.95
CA ARG A 161 -22.62 -25.00 -20.84
C ARG A 161 -23.31 -25.97 -19.87
N ILE A 162 -22.90 -25.91 -18.60
CA ILE A 162 -23.52 -26.68 -17.52
C ILE A 162 -24.33 -25.69 -16.65
N PRO A 163 -25.66 -25.86 -16.54
CA PRO A 163 -26.47 -25.05 -15.64
C PRO A 163 -25.99 -25.21 -14.19
N VAL A 164 -26.07 -24.13 -13.42
CA VAL A 164 -25.81 -24.20 -11.98
C VAL A 164 -26.81 -25.16 -11.35
N GLY A 165 -26.33 -26.11 -10.56
CA GLY A 165 -27.17 -27.15 -9.98
C GLY A 165 -28.20 -26.57 -9.01
N ALA A 166 -29.48 -26.99 -9.16
CA ALA A 166 -30.60 -26.57 -8.31
C ALA A 166 -30.40 -26.85 -6.80
N ASN A 167 -29.43 -27.69 -6.43
CA ASN A 167 -29.14 -28.11 -5.06
C ASN A 167 -28.31 -27.09 -4.26
N LEU A 168 -27.88 -25.98 -4.86
CA LEU A 168 -27.12 -24.91 -4.20
C LEU A 168 -28.00 -23.72 -3.77
N VAL A 169 -29.27 -23.73 -4.16
CA VAL A 169 -30.25 -22.70 -3.87
C VAL A 169 -30.89 -23.01 -2.51
N PHE A 170 -30.48 -22.32 -1.45
CA PHE A 170 -31.27 -22.27 -0.22
C PHE A 170 -32.20 -21.06 -0.35
N ALA A 171 -33.49 -21.28 -0.14
CA ALA A 171 -34.46 -20.21 -0.07
C ALA A 171 -34.14 -19.32 1.14
N LEU A 172 -33.73 -18.07 0.87
CA LEU A 172 -33.56 -17.06 1.91
C LEU A 172 -34.90 -16.82 2.64
N PRO A 173 -34.91 -16.48 3.94
CA PRO A 173 -36.12 -16.13 4.66
C PRO A 173 -36.86 -14.98 3.93
N GLY A 174 -38.00 -15.28 3.31
CA GLY A 174 -38.78 -14.34 2.48
C GLY A 174 -39.25 -14.90 1.13
N SER A 175 -38.56 -15.90 0.56
CA SER A 175 -38.88 -16.43 -0.79
C SER A 175 -40.01 -17.47 -0.84
N GLY A 176 -40.77 -17.64 0.26
CA GLY A 176 -41.95 -18.51 0.30
C GLY A 176 -41.69 -20.02 0.15
N GLN A 177 -40.44 -20.49 0.07
CA GLN A 177 -40.09 -21.91 -0.03
C GLN A 177 -39.34 -22.40 1.22
N GLN A 178 -39.81 -23.51 1.82
CA GLN A 178 -39.19 -24.13 2.99
C GLN A 178 -38.06 -25.08 2.56
N GLY A 179 -36.80 -24.66 2.75
CA GLY A 179 -35.60 -25.49 2.57
C GLY A 179 -35.07 -26.08 3.88
N ALA A 180 -34.68 -27.35 3.86
CA ALA A 180 -34.32 -28.14 5.03
C ALA A 180 -32.83 -28.05 5.39
N ASN A 181 -32.42 -27.06 6.19
CA ASN A 181 -31.23 -27.15 7.04
C ASN A 181 -31.24 -26.07 8.14
N THR A 182 -31.77 -26.40 9.31
CA THR A 182 -32.06 -25.47 10.43
C THR A 182 -30.92 -25.30 11.43
N ARG A 183 -29.67 -25.67 11.08
CA ARG A 183 -28.55 -25.66 12.05
C ARG A 183 -28.03 -24.26 12.41
N PHE A 184 -28.32 -23.24 11.58
CA PHE A 184 -27.91 -21.85 11.80
C PHE A 184 -28.92 -20.89 11.17
N ALA A 185 -30.18 -20.87 11.63
CA ALA A 185 -31.15 -19.86 11.19
C ALA A 185 -31.08 -18.64 12.13
N PRO A 186 -30.27 -17.60 11.85
CA PRO A 186 -30.40 -16.31 12.52
C PRO A 186 -31.85 -15.82 12.39
N THR A 187 -32.40 -15.30 13.48
CA THR A 187 -33.84 -15.00 13.58
C THR A 187 -34.17 -13.51 13.43
N SER A 188 -33.14 -12.66 13.35
CA SER A 188 -33.28 -11.21 13.31
C SER A 188 -32.31 -10.54 12.32
N LEU A 189 -32.65 -9.33 11.87
CA LEU A 189 -31.76 -8.45 11.08
C LEU A 189 -30.40 -8.26 11.76
N ARG A 190 -30.40 -8.16 13.10
CA ARG A 190 -29.21 -7.96 13.91
C ARG A 190 -28.24 -9.16 13.86
N ASP A 191 -28.78 -10.38 13.84
CA ASP A 191 -27.99 -11.61 13.73
C ASP A 191 -27.38 -11.73 12.34
N HIS A 192 -28.14 -11.41 11.28
CA HIS A 192 -27.61 -11.32 9.91
C HIS A 192 -26.46 -10.33 9.84
N LEU A 193 -26.66 -9.12 10.36
CA LEU A 193 -25.64 -8.08 10.37
C LEU A 193 -24.38 -8.53 11.13
N ARG A 194 -24.55 -9.15 12.30
CA ARG A 194 -23.42 -9.65 13.10
C ARG A 194 -22.56 -10.65 12.33
N ASN A 195 -23.19 -11.55 11.57
CA ASN A 195 -22.47 -12.55 10.79
C ASN A 195 -21.78 -11.92 9.58
N VAL A 196 -22.48 -11.02 8.87
CA VAL A 196 -21.97 -10.29 7.70
C VAL A 196 -20.75 -9.45 8.08
N LEU A 197 -20.83 -8.63 9.14
CA LEU A 197 -19.70 -7.81 9.60
C LEU A 197 -18.47 -8.64 10.00
N ARG A 198 -18.65 -9.92 10.35
CA ARG A 198 -17.57 -10.83 10.75
C ARG A 198 -17.04 -11.69 9.61
N LEU A 199 -17.66 -11.63 8.42
CA LEU A 199 -17.14 -12.29 7.23
C LEU A 199 -15.82 -11.61 6.82
N VAL A 200 -14.80 -12.38 6.43
CA VAL A 200 -13.47 -11.83 6.12
C VAL A 200 -13.51 -10.82 4.97
N SER A 201 -14.38 -11.02 3.97
CA SER A 201 -14.50 -10.10 2.83
C SER A 201 -15.13 -8.76 3.21
N VAL A 202 -15.97 -8.72 4.25
CA VAL A 202 -16.65 -7.51 4.74
C VAL A 202 -15.87 -6.85 5.89
N GLY A 203 -15.53 -7.61 6.93
CA GLY A 203 -14.91 -7.10 8.16
C GLY A 203 -13.57 -6.40 7.93
N SER A 204 -13.08 -5.72 8.96
CA SER A 204 -11.84 -4.94 8.95
C SER A 204 -10.65 -5.69 8.31
N LYS A 205 -9.82 -4.94 7.58
CA LYS A 205 -8.60 -5.44 6.93
C LYS A 205 -7.33 -5.00 7.66
N ARG A 206 -7.43 -4.52 8.91
CA ARG A 206 -6.26 -4.07 9.71
C ARG A 206 -5.13 -5.09 9.78
N PHE A 207 -5.45 -6.38 9.85
CA PHE A 207 -4.46 -7.47 9.87
C PHE A 207 -3.62 -7.58 8.58
N LEU A 208 -4.09 -7.00 7.47
CA LEU A 208 -3.34 -6.88 6.22
C LEU A 208 -2.59 -5.57 6.13
N THR A 209 -3.21 -4.46 6.53
CA THR A 209 -2.64 -3.13 6.32
C THR A 209 -1.50 -2.82 7.28
N ASN A 210 -1.67 -3.04 8.59
CA ASN A 210 -0.76 -2.53 9.63
C ASN A 210 0.67 -3.08 9.55
N LYS A 211 0.88 -4.22 8.88
CA LYS A 211 2.18 -4.89 8.73
C LYS A 211 2.90 -4.57 7.41
N VAL A 212 2.34 -3.73 6.56
CA VAL A 212 2.89 -3.32 5.26
C VAL A 212 3.08 -1.81 5.25
N ASP A 213 4.22 -1.32 4.77
CA ASP A 213 4.47 0.14 4.64
C ASP A 213 3.45 0.78 3.69
N ARG A 214 2.91 1.94 4.08
CA ARG A 214 1.91 2.70 3.31
C ARG A 214 2.29 4.18 3.14
N SER A 215 3.58 4.48 3.26
CA SER A 215 4.10 5.86 3.32
C SER A 215 5.45 6.06 2.61
N VAL A 216 6.25 5.00 2.44
CA VAL A 216 7.53 5.05 1.73
C VAL A 216 7.38 5.67 0.35
N THR A 217 8.41 6.42 -0.07
CA THR A 217 8.46 7.42 -1.16
C THR A 217 7.96 8.81 -0.78
N GLY A 218 7.10 8.94 0.26
CA GLY A 218 6.43 10.20 0.56
C GLY A 218 5.51 10.71 -0.57
N LEU A 219 5.14 9.85 -1.52
CA LEU A 219 4.24 10.19 -2.64
C LEU A 219 2.83 9.59 -2.47
N ILE A 220 2.56 8.90 -1.36
CA ILE A 220 1.25 8.32 -1.08
C ILE A 220 0.31 9.44 -0.60
N ALA A 221 -0.65 9.82 -1.45
CA ALA A 221 -1.65 10.84 -1.14
C ALA A 221 -2.92 10.24 -0.54
N ARG A 222 -3.30 9.04 -0.97
CA ARG A 222 -4.37 8.23 -0.37
C ARG A 222 -3.94 6.77 -0.25
N GLN A 223 -4.27 6.18 0.88
CA GLN A 223 -4.09 4.77 1.21
C GLN A 223 -5.36 4.23 1.88
N GLN A 224 -5.35 2.94 2.21
CA GLN A 224 -6.50 2.17 2.66
C GLN A 224 -7.15 2.74 3.94
N CYS A 225 -6.40 3.45 4.78
CA CYS A 225 -6.90 3.98 6.04
C CYS A 225 -7.56 5.36 5.87
N CYS A 226 -8.81 5.50 6.32
CA CYS A 226 -9.58 6.74 6.29
C CYS A 226 -9.98 7.23 7.68
N GLY A 227 -10.26 8.53 7.77
CA GLY A 227 -10.78 9.19 8.96
C GLY A 227 -9.81 9.29 10.15
N PRO A 228 -10.28 9.91 11.25
CA PRO A 228 -9.47 10.13 12.46
C PRO A 228 -8.98 8.83 13.11
N LEU A 229 -9.72 7.73 12.91
CA LEU A 229 -9.43 6.43 13.52
C LEU A 229 -8.60 5.51 12.61
N GLN A 230 -8.28 5.97 11.39
CA GLN A 230 -7.49 5.22 10.41
C GLN A 230 -8.07 3.82 10.17
N LEU A 231 -9.37 3.74 9.83
CA LEU A 231 -10.06 2.49 9.50
C LEU A 231 -9.83 2.11 8.04
N THR A 232 -9.72 0.81 7.76
CA THR A 232 -9.37 0.27 6.44
C THR A 232 -10.58 0.21 5.50
N VAL A 233 -11.11 1.37 5.14
CA VAL A 233 -12.33 1.51 4.31
C VAL A 233 -12.10 2.29 3.02
N GLY A 234 -10.86 2.69 2.71
CA GLY A 234 -10.59 3.51 1.52
C GLY A 234 -10.81 2.74 0.21
N ASP A 235 -11.69 3.27 -0.65
CA ASP A 235 -12.06 2.70 -1.95
C ASP A 235 -10.97 2.82 -3.02
N VAL A 236 -10.22 3.92 -2.97
CA VAL A 236 -9.23 4.29 -3.99
C VAL A 236 -7.89 4.65 -3.36
N ALA A 237 -6.81 4.15 -3.96
CA ALA A 237 -5.46 4.58 -3.62
C ALA A 237 -4.98 5.65 -4.61
N VAL A 238 -4.25 6.65 -4.13
CA VAL A 238 -3.74 7.77 -4.95
C VAL A 238 -2.26 7.97 -4.67
N VAL A 239 -1.46 7.94 -5.73
CA VAL A 239 -0.01 8.16 -5.69
C VAL A 239 0.34 9.38 -6.51
N ALA A 240 1.08 10.31 -5.91
CA ALA A 240 1.62 11.48 -6.58
C ALA A 240 2.79 11.11 -7.50
N GLN A 241 2.96 11.84 -8.60
CA GLN A 241 4.12 11.65 -9.48
C GLN A 241 5.38 12.35 -8.97
N SER A 242 5.23 13.36 -8.11
CA SER A 242 6.33 14.19 -7.63
C SER A 242 5.97 14.87 -6.30
N HIS A 243 6.98 15.16 -5.48
CA HIS A 243 6.84 16.01 -4.29
C HIS A 243 6.60 17.49 -4.61
N PHE A 244 6.78 17.91 -5.87
CA PHE A 244 6.71 19.30 -6.31
C PHE A 244 5.51 19.61 -7.21
N GLY A 245 4.68 18.62 -7.49
CA GLY A 245 3.47 18.73 -8.31
C GLY A 245 2.27 18.11 -7.62
N LEU A 246 1.10 18.27 -8.24
CA LEU A 246 -0.16 17.71 -7.76
C LEU A 246 -0.73 16.66 -8.71
N THR A 247 -0.01 16.29 -9.75
CA THR A 247 -0.41 15.22 -10.67
C THR A 247 -0.12 13.86 -10.05
N GLY A 248 -0.94 12.86 -10.39
CA GLY A 248 -0.86 11.55 -9.80
C GLY A 248 -1.59 10.48 -10.59
N ILE A 249 -1.73 9.32 -9.97
CA ILE A 249 -2.45 8.16 -10.48
C ILE A 249 -3.38 7.68 -9.37
N ALA A 250 -4.65 7.47 -9.71
CA ALA A 250 -5.61 6.77 -8.88
C ALA A 250 -5.67 5.30 -9.31
N THR A 251 -5.86 4.40 -8.35
CA THR A 251 -6.10 2.97 -8.63
C THR A 251 -7.13 2.37 -7.70
N ALA A 252 -7.92 1.45 -8.25
CA ALA A 252 -9.02 0.78 -7.59
C ALA A 252 -9.13 -0.67 -8.10
N ILE A 253 -9.80 -1.53 -7.32
CA ILE A 253 -9.98 -2.95 -7.64
C ILE A 253 -11.47 -3.27 -7.65
N GLY A 254 -11.88 -4.18 -8.53
CA GLY A 254 -13.19 -4.85 -8.49
C GLY A 254 -13.08 -6.35 -8.77
N GLU A 255 -13.81 -7.17 -8.03
CA GLU A 255 -13.74 -8.63 -8.07
C GLU A 255 -15.03 -9.25 -7.50
N GLN A 256 -15.61 -10.26 -8.18
CA GLN A 256 -16.94 -10.77 -7.80
C GLN A 256 -17.08 -12.31 -7.94
N PRO A 257 -16.20 -13.09 -7.29
CA PRO A 257 -16.05 -14.53 -7.52
C PRO A 257 -17.26 -15.36 -7.09
N ILE A 258 -17.95 -14.96 -6.01
CA ILE A 258 -19.12 -15.69 -5.52
C ILE A 258 -20.31 -15.52 -6.48
N LYS A 259 -20.52 -14.31 -7.02
CA LYS A 259 -21.53 -14.04 -8.05
C LYS A 259 -21.27 -14.84 -9.33
N MET A 260 -19.99 -15.06 -9.70
CA MET A 260 -19.64 -15.91 -10.85
C MET A 260 -19.99 -17.39 -10.69
N LEU A 261 -20.16 -17.89 -9.46
CA LEU A 261 -20.67 -19.24 -9.23
C LEU A 261 -22.13 -19.40 -9.71
N ILE A 262 -22.91 -18.32 -9.65
CA ILE A 262 -24.30 -18.26 -10.08
C ILE A 262 -24.38 -17.91 -11.57
N ASN A 263 -23.74 -16.80 -11.95
CA ASN A 263 -23.75 -16.30 -13.32
C ASN A 263 -22.38 -15.70 -13.68
N PRO A 264 -21.56 -16.42 -14.49
CA PRO A 264 -20.26 -15.93 -14.95
C PRO A 264 -20.30 -14.57 -15.63
N ALA A 265 -21.34 -14.31 -16.43
CA ALA A 265 -21.49 -13.06 -17.16
C ALA A 265 -21.82 -11.89 -16.22
N ALA A 266 -22.73 -12.11 -15.27
CA ALA A 266 -23.09 -11.11 -14.27
C ALA A 266 -21.89 -10.77 -13.37
N GLY A 267 -21.22 -11.79 -12.81
CA GLY A 267 -20.03 -11.57 -11.99
C GLY A 267 -18.91 -10.85 -12.74
N ALA A 268 -18.73 -11.10 -14.04
CA ALA A 268 -17.72 -10.40 -14.84
C ALA A 268 -18.06 -8.92 -15.05
N ARG A 269 -19.34 -8.60 -15.28
CA ARG A 269 -19.80 -7.22 -15.37
C ARG A 269 -19.73 -6.50 -14.02
N MET A 270 -20.08 -7.19 -12.93
CA MET A 270 -19.99 -6.64 -11.58
C MET A 270 -18.54 -6.36 -11.18
N ALA A 271 -17.56 -7.20 -11.54
CA ALA A 271 -16.14 -6.92 -11.30
C ALA A 271 -15.66 -5.64 -12.02
N VAL A 272 -16.11 -5.40 -13.26
CA VAL A 272 -15.85 -4.14 -13.98
C VAL A 272 -16.58 -2.97 -13.31
N GLY A 273 -17.82 -3.17 -12.92
CA GLY A 273 -18.65 -2.15 -12.27
C GLY A 273 -18.11 -1.69 -10.92
N GLU A 274 -17.66 -2.63 -10.09
CA GLU A 274 -17.06 -2.35 -8.79
C GLU A 274 -15.74 -1.58 -8.93
N ALA A 275 -14.91 -1.93 -9.91
CA ALA A 275 -13.70 -1.17 -10.20
C ALA A 275 -14.03 0.30 -10.55
N TRP A 276 -15.14 0.56 -11.24
CA TRP A 276 -15.64 1.91 -11.52
C TRP A 276 -16.18 2.60 -10.27
N THR A 277 -16.98 1.92 -9.44
CA THR A 277 -17.57 2.51 -8.23
C THR A 277 -16.54 2.79 -7.16
N ASN A 278 -15.45 2.02 -7.09
CA ASN A 278 -14.30 2.35 -6.25
C ASN A 278 -13.47 3.51 -6.83
N LEU A 279 -13.21 3.54 -8.15
CA LEU A 279 -12.42 4.59 -8.78
C LEU A 279 -13.10 5.98 -8.76
N VAL A 280 -14.43 6.03 -8.69
CA VAL A 280 -15.23 7.27 -8.80
C VAL A 280 -14.85 8.34 -7.77
N TRP A 281 -14.29 7.94 -6.63
CA TRP A 281 -13.92 8.83 -5.54
C TRP A 281 -12.64 9.62 -5.79
N ALA A 282 -11.91 9.35 -6.88
CA ALA A 282 -10.83 10.19 -7.38
C ALA A 282 -11.30 11.03 -8.59
N LYS A 283 -10.96 12.32 -8.63
CA LYS A 283 -11.23 13.16 -9.80
C LYS A 283 -10.35 12.74 -10.98
N ILE A 284 -10.99 12.16 -12.00
CA ILE A 284 -10.41 11.79 -13.29
C ILE A 284 -10.90 12.80 -14.33
N ASP A 285 -9.99 13.41 -15.08
CA ASP A 285 -10.34 14.45 -16.05
C ASP A 285 -10.96 13.87 -17.33
N ASP A 286 -10.39 12.78 -17.81
CA ASP A 286 -10.82 12.08 -19.01
C ASP A 286 -11.09 10.61 -18.69
N PRO A 287 -12.37 10.24 -18.49
CA PRO A 287 -12.74 8.87 -18.17
C PRO A 287 -12.46 7.85 -19.29
N GLU A 288 -12.05 8.27 -20.50
CA GLU A 288 -11.56 7.36 -21.57
C GLU A 288 -10.11 6.91 -21.35
N GLN A 289 -9.37 7.58 -20.45
CA GLN A 289 -8.00 7.22 -20.07
C GLN A 289 -7.95 6.13 -19.01
N VAL A 290 -9.10 5.68 -18.50
CA VAL A 290 -9.15 4.58 -17.54
C VAL A 290 -8.71 3.30 -18.24
N LYS A 291 -7.64 2.71 -17.70
CA LYS A 291 -7.10 1.42 -18.13
C LYS A 291 -7.11 0.45 -16.97
N CYS A 292 -6.90 -0.83 -17.26
CA CYS A 292 -6.89 -1.84 -16.23
C CYS A 292 -6.00 -3.04 -16.58
N SER A 293 -5.53 -3.70 -15.52
CA SER A 293 -5.07 -5.07 -15.59
C SER A 293 -6.25 -6.02 -15.34
N ALA A 294 -6.44 -7.00 -16.22
CA ALA A 294 -7.45 -8.06 -16.04
C ALA A 294 -6.78 -9.40 -15.71
N ASN A 295 -7.04 -9.94 -14.53
CA ASN A 295 -6.43 -11.16 -14.04
C ASN A 295 -7.47 -12.28 -13.88
N TRP A 296 -7.22 -13.41 -14.53
CA TRP A 296 -8.15 -14.53 -14.64
C TRP A 296 -7.68 -15.74 -13.84
N MET A 297 -8.39 -16.10 -12.76
CA MET A 297 -8.13 -17.30 -11.98
C MET A 297 -9.26 -18.29 -12.25
N TRP A 298 -8.95 -19.37 -12.98
CA TRP A 298 -9.97 -20.28 -13.51
C TRP A 298 -9.48 -21.72 -13.64
N ALA A 299 -10.40 -22.69 -13.72
CA ALA A 299 -10.08 -24.10 -14.01
C ALA A 299 -10.76 -24.58 -15.31
N PRO A 300 -10.48 -23.99 -16.49
CA PRO A 300 -11.23 -24.19 -17.74
C PRO A 300 -11.14 -25.60 -18.32
N LYS A 301 -10.21 -26.43 -17.81
CA LYS A 301 -10.06 -27.84 -18.22
C LYS A 301 -11.10 -28.75 -17.57
N LEU A 302 -11.85 -28.26 -16.58
CA LEU A 302 -12.97 -28.98 -15.98
C LEU A 302 -14.25 -28.74 -16.79
N ALA A 303 -15.15 -29.72 -16.79
CA ALA A 303 -16.37 -29.67 -17.59
C ALA A 303 -17.20 -28.41 -17.30
N GLY A 304 -17.58 -27.70 -18.36
CA GLY A 304 -18.37 -26.47 -18.33
C GLY A 304 -17.64 -25.19 -17.95
N GLU A 305 -16.41 -25.28 -17.46
CA GLU A 305 -15.63 -24.11 -17.05
C GLU A 305 -15.06 -23.33 -18.23
N GLY A 306 -14.72 -23.99 -19.34
CA GLY A 306 -14.27 -23.31 -20.56
C GLY A 306 -15.41 -22.51 -21.20
N ALA A 307 -16.62 -23.06 -21.21
CA ALA A 307 -17.81 -22.34 -21.68
C ALA A 307 -18.15 -21.14 -20.79
N ALA A 308 -18.09 -21.31 -19.46
CA ALA A 308 -18.33 -20.24 -18.50
C ALA A 308 -17.30 -19.10 -18.60
N MET A 309 -16.02 -19.43 -18.80
CA MET A 309 -14.96 -18.44 -19.03
C MET A 309 -15.21 -17.64 -20.31
N ASN A 310 -15.68 -18.29 -21.38
CA ASN A 310 -16.05 -17.59 -22.62
C ASN A 310 -17.22 -16.62 -22.43
N ASP A 311 -18.24 -17.03 -21.66
CA ASP A 311 -19.40 -16.18 -21.37
C ASP A 311 -18.99 -14.96 -20.51
N ALA A 312 -18.11 -15.15 -19.51
CA ALA A 312 -17.54 -14.07 -18.70
C ALA A 312 -16.68 -13.10 -19.55
N ALA A 313 -15.80 -13.62 -20.41
CA ALA A 313 -14.95 -12.79 -21.29
C ALA A 313 -15.76 -11.95 -22.28
N ARG A 314 -16.85 -12.51 -22.85
CA ARG A 314 -17.77 -11.75 -23.71
C ARG A 314 -18.49 -10.65 -22.95
N ALA A 315 -19.00 -10.98 -21.76
CA ALA A 315 -19.71 -10.03 -20.90
C ALA A 315 -18.81 -8.88 -20.43
N MET A 316 -17.59 -9.18 -20.00
CA MET A 316 -16.57 -8.19 -19.64
C MET A 316 -16.24 -7.27 -20.83
N ARG A 317 -15.99 -7.84 -22.02
CA ARG A 317 -15.73 -7.06 -23.24
C ARG A 317 -16.87 -6.07 -23.52
N ASP A 318 -18.11 -6.53 -23.49
CA ASP A 318 -19.27 -5.68 -23.81
C ASP A 318 -19.46 -4.58 -22.76
N ALA A 319 -19.28 -4.90 -21.48
CA ALA A 319 -19.27 -3.93 -20.38
C ALA A 319 -18.17 -2.87 -20.52
N MET A 320 -16.95 -3.29 -20.85
CA MET A 320 -15.81 -2.39 -21.03
C MET A 320 -16.01 -1.44 -22.20
N ILE A 321 -16.52 -1.94 -23.34
CA ILE A 321 -16.88 -1.11 -24.50
C ILE A 321 -17.94 -0.08 -24.09
N ALA A 322 -18.97 -0.49 -23.35
CA ALA A 322 -20.05 0.41 -22.94
C ALA A 322 -19.61 1.45 -21.91
N THR A 323 -18.68 1.10 -21.02
CA THR A 323 -18.22 1.99 -19.92
C THR A 323 -16.99 2.83 -20.28
N GLY A 324 -16.29 2.52 -21.38
CA GLY A 324 -15.08 3.25 -21.81
C GLY A 324 -13.79 2.83 -21.08
N MET A 325 -13.75 1.62 -20.51
CA MET A 325 -12.55 1.04 -19.89
C MET A 325 -11.84 0.12 -20.89
N ALA A 326 -10.50 0.03 -20.84
CA ALA A 326 -9.75 -0.91 -21.67
C ALA A 326 -8.73 -1.71 -20.87
N VAL A 327 -8.51 -2.96 -21.28
CA VAL A 327 -7.43 -3.82 -20.78
C VAL A 327 -6.16 -3.52 -21.58
N ASP A 328 -5.09 -3.15 -20.92
CA ASP A 328 -3.75 -2.96 -21.50
C ASP A 328 -2.67 -3.80 -20.81
N GLY A 329 -3.04 -4.57 -19.79
CA GLY A 329 -2.22 -5.60 -19.16
C GLY A 329 -3.10 -6.69 -18.51
N GLY A 330 -2.50 -7.79 -18.09
CA GLY A 330 -3.25 -8.88 -17.45
C GLY A 330 -2.49 -10.20 -17.40
N LYS A 331 -3.08 -11.18 -16.72
CA LYS A 331 -2.53 -12.53 -16.59
C LYS A 331 -3.66 -13.55 -16.44
N ASP A 332 -3.35 -14.81 -16.75
CA ASP A 332 -4.23 -15.93 -16.46
C ASP A 332 -3.54 -17.01 -15.62
N SER A 333 -4.31 -17.65 -14.75
CA SER A 333 -3.98 -18.85 -13.99
C SER A 333 -5.08 -19.88 -14.20
N LEU A 334 -4.83 -20.83 -15.10
CA LEU A 334 -5.86 -21.75 -15.65
C LEU A 334 -5.85 -23.15 -15.02
N SER A 335 -5.31 -23.28 -13.81
CA SER A 335 -5.24 -24.53 -13.06
C SER A 335 -5.76 -24.41 -11.62
N MET A 336 -6.76 -23.56 -11.39
CA MET A 336 -7.33 -23.27 -10.06
C MET A 336 -8.23 -24.39 -9.53
N ALA A 337 -7.69 -25.62 -9.50
CA ALA A 337 -8.33 -26.81 -8.95
C ALA A 337 -7.26 -27.76 -8.37
N THR A 338 -7.58 -28.38 -7.24
CA THR A 338 -6.68 -29.30 -6.52
C THR A 338 -7.44 -30.56 -6.12
N LYS A 339 -6.76 -31.71 -6.09
CA LYS A 339 -7.30 -32.94 -5.51
C LYS A 339 -7.03 -32.98 -4.01
N VAL A 340 -8.07 -33.14 -3.21
CA VAL A 340 -7.98 -33.36 -1.76
C VAL A 340 -8.54 -34.75 -1.46
N GLY A 341 -7.64 -35.72 -1.26
CA GLY A 341 -8.02 -37.14 -1.22
C GLY A 341 -8.62 -37.58 -2.56
N ALA A 342 -9.89 -38.00 -2.56
CA ALA A 342 -10.62 -38.39 -3.77
C ALA A 342 -11.46 -37.25 -4.39
N GLU A 343 -11.60 -36.12 -3.69
CA GLU A 343 -12.45 -35.02 -4.11
C GLU A 343 -11.66 -33.98 -4.92
N THR A 344 -12.31 -33.39 -5.93
CA THR A 344 -11.76 -32.24 -6.64
C THR A 344 -12.32 -30.97 -6.02
N VAL A 345 -11.45 -30.19 -5.39
CA VAL A 345 -11.78 -28.86 -4.86
C VAL A 345 -11.38 -27.83 -5.91
N LYS A 346 -12.35 -27.02 -6.32
CA LYS A 346 -12.17 -25.98 -7.33
C LYS A 346 -12.37 -24.62 -6.67
N SER A 347 -11.51 -23.67 -6.97
CA SER A 347 -11.74 -22.27 -6.57
C SER A 347 -13.02 -21.75 -7.25
N PRO A 348 -13.69 -20.73 -6.67
CA PRO A 348 -14.60 -19.92 -7.44
C PRO A 348 -13.94 -19.41 -8.73
N ARG A 349 -14.77 -19.13 -9.72
CA ARG A 349 -14.36 -18.41 -10.93
C ARG A 349 -14.01 -17.00 -10.51
N GLU A 350 -12.86 -16.49 -10.93
CA GLU A 350 -12.40 -15.20 -10.42
C GLU A 350 -11.78 -14.36 -11.55
N LEU A 351 -12.26 -13.12 -11.63
CA LEU A 351 -11.76 -12.06 -12.47
C LEU A 351 -11.51 -10.86 -11.57
N VAL A 352 -10.26 -10.41 -11.54
CA VAL A 352 -9.87 -9.22 -10.80
C VAL A 352 -9.54 -8.12 -11.79
N ILE A 353 -10.26 -7.00 -11.69
CA ILE A 353 -10.05 -5.79 -12.48
C ILE A 353 -9.30 -4.80 -11.62
N SER A 354 -8.03 -4.56 -11.93
CA SER A 354 -7.23 -3.52 -11.29
C SER A 354 -7.20 -2.28 -12.19
N ALA A 355 -8.08 -1.32 -11.93
CA ALA A 355 -8.22 -0.11 -12.70
C ALA A 355 -7.23 0.98 -12.24
N TYR A 356 -6.80 1.81 -13.19
CA TYR A 356 -5.97 2.98 -12.92
C TYR A 356 -6.23 4.11 -13.92
N ALA A 357 -6.04 5.34 -13.44
CA ALA A 357 -6.24 6.56 -14.24
C ALA A 357 -5.37 7.70 -13.73
N ALA A 358 -4.97 8.59 -14.65
CA ALA A 358 -4.22 9.79 -14.31
C ALA A 358 -5.12 10.83 -13.62
N MET A 359 -4.53 11.58 -12.69
CA MET A 359 -5.15 12.71 -12.00
C MET A 359 -4.35 13.98 -12.25
N SER A 360 -5.03 15.09 -12.54
CA SER A 360 -4.41 16.42 -12.57
C SER A 360 -4.20 17.01 -11.18
N ASP A 361 -5.04 16.63 -10.20
CA ASP A 361 -4.97 17.08 -8.81
C ASP A 361 -5.28 15.96 -7.82
N ILE A 362 -4.24 15.38 -7.22
CA ILE A 362 -4.32 14.33 -6.18
C ILE A 362 -5.11 14.74 -4.93
N ARG A 363 -5.36 16.03 -4.72
CA ARG A 363 -6.13 16.52 -3.57
C ARG A 363 -7.64 16.32 -3.76
N LYS A 364 -8.09 16.18 -5.01
CA LYS A 364 -9.49 15.95 -5.38
C LYS A 364 -9.84 14.47 -5.27
N ALA A 365 -9.72 13.93 -4.05
CA ALA A 365 -10.10 12.57 -3.71
C ALA A 365 -11.00 12.56 -2.45
N VAL A 366 -12.16 11.93 -2.58
CA VAL A 366 -13.17 11.77 -1.53
C VAL A 366 -12.89 10.49 -0.73
N THR A 367 -13.23 10.49 0.55
CA THR A 367 -13.06 9.32 1.44
C THR A 367 -14.38 8.98 2.15
N PRO A 368 -14.56 7.75 2.66
CA PRO A 368 -15.81 7.34 3.31
C PRO A 368 -16.10 7.96 4.68
N ASP A 369 -15.09 8.49 5.39
CA ASP A 369 -15.31 9.01 6.74
C ASP A 369 -16.23 10.23 6.73
N ILE A 370 -17.40 10.09 7.35
CA ILE A 370 -18.38 11.18 7.52
C ILE A 370 -17.70 12.40 8.16
N LYS A 371 -17.86 13.56 7.53
CA LYS A 371 -17.17 14.80 7.90
C LYS A 371 -17.95 15.65 8.88
N GLU A 372 -19.28 15.68 8.75
CA GLU A 372 -20.10 16.67 9.45
C GLU A 372 -21.41 16.05 9.98
N PRO A 373 -21.54 15.81 11.30
CA PRO A 373 -22.82 15.45 11.89
C PRO A 373 -23.94 16.44 11.55
N GLY A 374 -25.10 15.93 11.14
CA GLY A 374 -26.23 16.74 10.64
C GLY A 374 -26.26 16.87 9.11
N SER A 375 -25.26 16.34 8.41
CA SER A 375 -25.25 16.19 6.95
C SER A 375 -26.29 15.17 6.46
N ALA A 376 -26.64 15.27 5.18
CA ALA A 376 -27.55 14.36 4.51
C ALA A 376 -26.78 13.21 3.84
N LEU A 377 -27.40 12.02 3.82
CA LEU A 377 -26.93 10.85 3.08
C LEU A 377 -27.87 10.57 1.90
N LEU A 378 -27.31 10.34 0.72
CA LEU A 378 -28.04 9.94 -0.49
C LEU A 378 -27.49 8.63 -1.05
N LEU A 379 -28.37 7.80 -1.58
CA LEU A 379 -28.04 6.61 -2.37
C LEU A 379 -28.25 6.91 -3.86
N ILE A 380 -27.23 6.63 -4.67
CA ILE A 380 -27.35 6.41 -6.11
C ILE A 380 -27.43 4.90 -6.30
N ASP A 381 -28.63 4.39 -6.59
CA ASP A 381 -28.85 2.97 -6.86
C ASP A 381 -28.64 2.69 -8.36
N LEU A 382 -27.63 1.88 -8.70
CA LEU A 382 -27.30 1.53 -10.08
C LEU A 382 -28.00 0.25 -10.56
N ALA A 383 -28.83 -0.37 -9.71
CA ALA A 383 -29.77 -1.42 -10.12
C ALA A 383 -31.16 -1.17 -9.48
N PRO A 384 -31.86 -0.09 -9.88
CA PRO A 384 -33.05 0.42 -9.19
C PRO A 384 -34.06 -0.67 -8.81
N GLY A 385 -34.20 -0.92 -7.51
CA GLY A 385 -35.22 -1.80 -6.93
C GLY A 385 -35.05 -3.30 -7.20
N LYS A 386 -33.90 -3.75 -7.72
CA LYS A 386 -33.62 -5.18 -7.98
C LYS A 386 -33.39 -5.98 -6.70
N ALA A 387 -32.58 -5.42 -5.79
CA ALA A 387 -32.28 -5.98 -4.47
C ALA A 387 -31.94 -7.49 -4.47
N ARG A 388 -31.13 -7.94 -5.44
CA ARG A 388 -30.77 -9.36 -5.59
C ARG A 388 -29.78 -9.80 -4.51
N LEU A 389 -29.99 -10.98 -3.95
CA LEU A 389 -29.20 -11.51 -2.82
C LEU A 389 -28.32 -12.72 -3.20
N GLY A 390 -28.41 -13.22 -4.44
CA GLY A 390 -27.59 -14.33 -4.90
C GLY A 390 -26.11 -13.98 -4.86
N GLY A 391 -25.33 -14.82 -4.20
CA GLY A 391 -23.88 -14.68 -4.11
C GLY A 391 -23.43 -13.56 -3.17
N SER A 392 -24.34 -13.06 -2.34
CA SER A 392 -24.03 -12.05 -1.33
C SER A 392 -23.28 -12.61 -0.13
N ALA A 393 -22.58 -11.74 0.60
CA ALA A 393 -22.04 -12.02 1.93
C ALA A 393 -23.13 -12.56 2.87
N LEU A 394 -24.35 -12.02 2.81
CA LEU A 394 -25.48 -12.55 3.58
C LEU A 394 -25.76 -14.01 3.22
N ALA A 395 -25.93 -14.32 1.93
CA ALA A 395 -26.18 -15.70 1.48
C ALA A 395 -25.04 -16.63 1.92
N GLN A 396 -23.78 -16.20 1.80
CA GLN A 396 -22.61 -16.97 2.22
C GLN A 396 -22.64 -17.28 3.72
N THR A 397 -22.97 -16.29 4.58
CA THR A 397 -23.06 -16.53 6.04
C THR A 397 -24.20 -17.46 6.43
N LEU A 398 -25.21 -17.61 5.57
CA LEU A 398 -26.31 -18.57 5.72
C LEU A 398 -25.97 -19.96 5.13
N GLY A 399 -24.74 -20.14 4.60
CA GLY A 399 -24.32 -21.38 3.96
C GLY A 399 -25.04 -21.64 2.63
N SER A 400 -25.41 -20.57 1.92
CA SER A 400 -26.12 -20.64 0.64
C SER A 400 -25.44 -19.79 -0.44
N LEU A 401 -25.74 -20.10 -1.70
CA LEU A 401 -25.47 -19.20 -2.83
C LEU A 401 -26.64 -18.28 -3.15
N GLY A 402 -27.87 -18.57 -2.70
CA GLY A 402 -29.07 -17.83 -3.16
C GLY A 402 -29.46 -18.19 -4.60
N ASP A 403 -30.21 -17.30 -5.27
CA ASP A 403 -30.85 -17.54 -6.57
C ASP A 403 -30.32 -16.64 -7.70
N GLU A 404 -30.58 -15.34 -7.63
CA GLU A 404 -30.28 -14.36 -8.67
C GLU A 404 -29.11 -13.50 -8.21
N SER A 405 -28.05 -13.47 -9.02
CA SER A 405 -26.88 -12.62 -8.77
C SER A 405 -27.20 -11.15 -9.05
N PRO A 406 -26.71 -10.20 -8.24
CA PRO A 406 -26.50 -8.82 -8.68
C PRO A 406 -25.78 -8.76 -10.03
N ASP A 407 -26.11 -7.74 -10.81
CA ASP A 407 -25.60 -7.53 -12.17
C ASP A 407 -25.55 -6.04 -12.52
N MET A 408 -24.62 -5.67 -13.40
CA MET A 408 -24.62 -4.37 -14.05
C MET A 408 -25.56 -4.42 -15.26
N ASP A 409 -26.86 -4.31 -15.00
CA ASP A 409 -27.91 -4.37 -16.03
C ASP A 409 -27.83 -3.18 -17.01
N ASP A 410 -27.40 -2.01 -16.54
CA ASP A 410 -27.29 -0.78 -17.32
C ASP A 410 -25.90 -0.14 -17.18
N SER A 411 -25.01 -0.44 -18.14
CA SER A 411 -23.67 0.15 -18.20
C SER A 411 -23.68 1.65 -18.53
N VAL A 412 -24.74 2.16 -19.18
CA VAL A 412 -24.89 3.58 -19.50
C VAL A 412 -25.17 4.36 -18.21
N LEU A 413 -26.06 3.84 -17.36
CA LEU A 413 -26.35 4.43 -16.05
C LEU A 413 -25.09 4.53 -15.18
N LEU A 414 -24.24 3.49 -15.15
CA LEU A 414 -22.96 3.54 -14.43
C LEU A 414 -22.06 4.66 -14.96
N ARG A 415 -21.93 4.80 -16.29
CA ARG A 415 -21.12 5.86 -16.92
C ARG A 415 -21.68 7.25 -16.63
N GLN A 416 -23.00 7.42 -16.67
CA GLN A 416 -23.68 8.67 -16.32
C GLN A 416 -23.46 9.04 -14.84
N ALA A 417 -23.62 8.06 -13.93
CA ALA A 417 -23.38 8.25 -12.50
C ALA A 417 -21.92 8.62 -12.22
N PHE A 418 -20.96 7.93 -12.86
CA PHE A 418 -19.55 8.29 -12.76
C PHE A 418 -19.31 9.75 -13.17
N ALA A 419 -19.75 10.14 -14.37
CA ALA A 419 -19.58 11.52 -14.86
C ALA A 419 -20.25 12.57 -13.95
N ALA A 420 -21.43 12.27 -13.42
CA ALA A 420 -22.13 13.16 -12.49
C ALA A 420 -21.35 13.32 -11.18
N VAL A 421 -20.88 12.23 -10.57
CA VAL A 421 -20.07 12.28 -9.33
C VAL A 421 -18.76 13.02 -9.57
N GLN A 422 -18.11 12.83 -10.72
CA GLN A 422 -16.92 13.59 -11.11
C GLN A 422 -17.18 15.11 -11.15
N GLU A 423 -18.34 15.54 -11.65
CA GLU A 423 -18.75 16.95 -11.61
C GLU A 423 -19.00 17.43 -10.17
N LEU A 424 -19.62 16.60 -9.32
CA LEU A 424 -19.87 16.94 -7.92
C LEU A 424 -18.57 17.09 -7.11
N ILE A 425 -17.57 16.24 -7.36
CA ILE A 425 -16.22 16.34 -6.77
C ILE A 425 -15.52 17.62 -7.22
N ASP A 426 -15.57 17.93 -8.52
CA ASP A 426 -14.94 19.14 -9.08
C ASP A 426 -15.45 20.41 -8.39
N ARG A 427 -16.77 20.43 -8.11
CA ARG A 427 -17.48 21.54 -7.48
C ARG A 427 -17.45 21.55 -5.96
N ASP A 428 -16.75 20.62 -5.31
CA ASP A 428 -16.68 20.50 -3.85
C ASP A 428 -18.06 20.37 -3.17
N LEU A 429 -18.98 19.62 -3.79
CA LEU A 429 -20.33 19.38 -3.27
C LEU A 429 -20.45 18.11 -2.40
N ILE A 430 -19.47 17.22 -2.48
CA ILE A 430 -19.41 15.96 -1.72
C ILE A 430 -18.50 16.14 -0.51
N LEU A 431 -18.99 15.77 0.68
CA LEU A 431 -18.19 15.75 1.91
C LEU A 431 -17.44 14.43 2.08
N ALA A 432 -18.17 13.32 1.89
CA ALA A 432 -17.69 11.95 1.97
C ALA A 432 -18.50 11.10 1.00
N GLY A 433 -17.98 9.92 0.68
CA GLY A 433 -18.68 8.98 -0.17
C GLY A 433 -18.05 7.60 -0.13
N HIS A 434 -18.85 6.59 -0.38
CA HIS A 434 -18.45 5.19 -0.34
C HIS A 434 -19.33 4.36 -1.25
N ASP A 435 -18.80 3.29 -1.85
CA ASP A 435 -19.55 2.44 -2.75
C ASP A 435 -20.30 1.30 -2.03
N ARG A 436 -21.26 0.69 -2.74
CA ARG A 436 -21.99 -0.50 -2.30
C ARG A 436 -21.38 -1.72 -2.96
N SER A 437 -20.78 -2.57 -2.14
CA SER A 437 -20.13 -3.82 -2.52
C SER A 437 -20.52 -4.94 -1.53
N ASP A 438 -19.56 -5.68 -0.99
CA ASP A 438 -19.80 -6.80 -0.08
C ASP A 438 -20.50 -6.36 1.22
N GLY A 439 -21.57 -7.09 1.58
CA GLY A 439 -22.44 -6.80 2.71
C GLY A 439 -23.52 -5.75 2.44
N GLY A 440 -23.49 -5.09 1.28
CA GLY A 440 -24.56 -4.24 0.77
C GLY A 440 -24.65 -2.87 1.43
N LEU A 441 -25.80 -2.20 1.23
CA LEU A 441 -26.04 -0.83 1.66
C LEU A 441 -25.78 -0.60 3.17
N ILE A 442 -26.15 -1.57 4.00
CA ILE A 442 -25.96 -1.46 5.44
C ILE A 442 -24.48 -1.41 5.81
N THR A 443 -23.63 -2.20 5.16
CA THR A 443 -22.19 -2.17 5.38
C THR A 443 -21.62 -0.83 4.95
N THR A 444 -21.95 -0.35 3.75
CA THR A 444 -21.50 0.96 3.24
C THR A 444 -21.79 2.08 4.23
N VAL A 445 -23.03 2.20 4.70
CA VAL A 445 -23.42 3.26 5.65
C VAL A 445 -22.72 3.08 7.00
N LEU A 446 -22.57 1.85 7.47
CA LEU A 446 -21.88 1.56 8.73
C LEU A 446 -20.40 1.90 8.64
N GLU A 447 -19.69 1.54 7.57
CA GLU A 447 -18.28 1.85 7.38
C GLU A 447 -18.03 3.36 7.30
N MET A 448 -18.92 4.10 6.62
CA MET A 448 -18.91 5.57 6.63
C MET A 448 -19.06 6.14 8.06
N ALA A 449 -20.01 5.62 8.84
CA ALA A 449 -20.25 6.03 10.24
C ALA A 449 -19.10 5.64 11.17
N PHE A 450 -18.52 4.46 10.99
CA PHE A 450 -17.37 3.97 11.75
C PHE A 450 -16.17 4.88 11.54
N ALA A 451 -15.90 5.21 10.28
CA ALA A 451 -14.75 6.02 9.88
C ALA A 451 -14.91 7.48 10.27
N GLY A 452 -16.14 8.03 10.20
CA GLY A 452 -16.48 9.35 10.73
C GLY A 452 -16.62 9.41 12.27
N ASN A 453 -16.56 8.26 12.95
CA ASN A 453 -16.75 8.12 14.41
C ASN A 453 -18.04 8.77 14.93
N CYS A 454 -19.14 8.63 14.19
CA CYS A 454 -20.43 9.28 14.42
C CYS A 454 -21.58 8.26 14.40
N GLY A 455 -22.83 8.73 14.46
CA GLY A 455 -24.03 7.91 14.23
C GLY A 455 -24.78 8.33 12.98
N VAL A 456 -25.85 7.59 12.67
CA VAL A 456 -26.73 7.87 11.52
C VAL A 456 -28.17 7.51 11.85
N GLU A 457 -29.09 8.25 11.25
CA GLU A 457 -30.51 7.91 11.19
C GLU A 457 -30.90 7.85 9.72
N ILE A 458 -31.19 6.63 9.24
CA ILE A 458 -31.60 6.40 7.85
C ILE A 458 -32.94 5.68 7.78
N GLU A 459 -33.63 5.88 6.67
CA GLU A 459 -34.85 5.20 6.29
C GLU A 459 -34.71 4.64 4.87
N VAL A 460 -35.19 3.41 4.70
CA VAL A 460 -35.26 2.73 3.40
C VAL A 460 -36.67 2.20 3.17
N GLN A 461 -37.04 2.00 1.91
CA GLN A 461 -38.33 1.43 1.53
C GLN A 461 -38.19 -0.04 1.06
N GLY A 462 -39.27 -0.81 1.17
CA GLY A 462 -39.32 -2.20 0.70
C GLY A 462 -39.08 -3.24 1.80
N GLU A 463 -38.45 -4.37 1.48
CA GLU A 463 -38.16 -5.41 2.46
C GLU A 463 -36.79 -5.18 3.10
N ALA A 464 -36.74 -5.15 4.44
CA ALA A 464 -35.55 -4.75 5.17
C ALA A 464 -34.30 -5.57 4.79
N VAL A 465 -34.40 -6.89 4.65
CA VAL A 465 -33.24 -7.76 4.37
C VAL A 465 -32.72 -7.56 2.94
N PRO A 466 -33.53 -7.74 1.87
CA PRO A 466 -33.08 -7.46 0.50
C PRO A 466 -32.55 -6.04 0.32
N THR A 467 -33.26 -5.02 0.79
CA THR A 467 -32.84 -3.62 0.58
C THR A 467 -31.51 -3.29 1.26
N LEU A 468 -31.24 -3.85 2.44
CA LEU A 468 -30.03 -3.54 3.21
C LEU A 468 -28.82 -4.39 2.81
N PHE A 469 -29.01 -5.64 2.41
CA PHE A 469 -27.93 -6.60 2.17
C PHE A 469 -27.68 -6.94 0.69
N ALA A 470 -28.48 -6.41 -0.24
CA ALA A 470 -28.19 -6.59 -1.66
C ALA A 470 -26.90 -5.85 -2.05
N GLU A 471 -26.10 -6.53 -2.86
CA GLU A 471 -24.75 -6.12 -3.28
C GLU A 471 -24.77 -5.70 -4.76
N GLU A 472 -25.86 -5.04 -5.14
CA GLU A 472 -25.97 -4.33 -6.41
C GLU A 472 -24.98 -3.16 -6.43
N LEU A 473 -24.53 -2.73 -7.61
CA LEU A 473 -23.70 -1.53 -7.72
C LEU A 473 -24.46 -0.30 -7.17
N GLY A 474 -23.77 0.59 -6.46
CA GLY A 474 -24.37 1.79 -5.91
C GLY A 474 -23.36 2.68 -5.19
N LEU A 475 -23.73 3.91 -4.92
CA LEU A 475 -22.89 4.91 -4.26
C LEU A 475 -23.68 5.60 -3.15
N VAL A 476 -23.08 5.76 -1.97
CA VAL A 476 -23.63 6.60 -0.90
C VAL A 476 -22.81 7.89 -0.83
N ILE A 477 -23.49 9.03 -0.84
CA ILE A 477 -22.88 10.37 -0.81
C ILE A 477 -23.31 11.09 0.48
N GLU A 478 -22.34 11.64 1.19
CA GLU A 478 -22.57 12.65 2.23
C GLU A 478 -22.49 14.05 1.64
N CYS A 479 -23.48 14.90 1.92
CA CYS A 479 -23.45 16.32 1.57
C CYS A 479 -24.09 17.20 2.64
N ARG A 480 -23.83 18.51 2.58
CA ARG A 480 -24.53 19.45 3.47
C ARG A 480 -26.00 19.54 3.07
N GLN A 481 -26.88 19.73 4.06
CA GLN A 481 -28.32 19.88 3.83
C GLN A 481 -28.66 21.00 2.83
N GLU A 482 -27.92 22.11 2.87
CA GLU A 482 -28.10 23.23 1.94
C GLU A 482 -27.72 22.91 0.49
N GLN A 483 -26.90 21.89 0.26
CA GLN A 483 -26.42 21.45 -1.06
C GLN A 483 -27.28 20.32 -1.65
N LEU A 484 -28.18 19.73 -0.85
CA LEU A 484 -28.96 18.55 -1.20
C LEU A 484 -29.72 18.72 -2.52
N GLU A 485 -30.53 19.77 -2.63
CA GLU A 485 -31.35 20.01 -3.83
C GLU A 485 -30.49 20.31 -5.07
N GLN A 486 -29.33 20.95 -4.87
CA GLN A 486 -28.39 21.19 -5.97
C GLN A 486 -27.81 19.88 -6.51
N ILE A 487 -27.42 18.96 -5.63
CA ILE A 487 -26.91 17.64 -5.99
C ILE A 487 -27.99 16.83 -6.71
N ARG A 488 -29.21 16.76 -6.14
CA ARG A 488 -30.35 16.06 -6.76
C ARG A 488 -30.65 16.59 -8.15
N HIS A 489 -30.63 17.90 -8.32
CA HIS A 489 -30.84 18.51 -9.63
C HIS A 489 -29.77 18.10 -10.65
N ARG A 490 -28.49 18.10 -10.26
CA ARG A 490 -27.39 17.69 -11.16
C ARG A 490 -27.46 16.22 -11.54
N LEU A 491 -27.73 15.35 -10.57
CA LEU A 491 -27.93 13.92 -10.83
C LEU A 491 -29.11 13.71 -11.79
N ALA A 492 -30.23 14.40 -11.57
CA ALA A 492 -31.38 14.33 -12.48
C ALA A 492 -31.08 14.84 -13.90
N VAL A 493 -30.28 15.90 -14.05
CA VAL A 493 -29.81 16.40 -15.37
C VAL A 493 -28.93 15.37 -16.08
N ALA A 494 -28.17 14.57 -15.33
CA ALA A 494 -27.38 13.47 -15.86
C ALA A 494 -28.20 12.17 -16.05
N GLU A 495 -29.52 12.22 -15.86
CA GLU A 495 -30.44 11.06 -15.91
C GLU A 495 -30.15 9.99 -14.82
N VAL A 496 -29.52 10.40 -13.72
CA VAL A 496 -29.19 9.55 -12.57
C VAL A 496 -30.18 9.82 -11.42
N SER A 497 -30.93 8.80 -11.02
CA SER A 497 -31.80 8.90 -9.84
C SER A 497 -31.02 8.78 -8.54
N CYS A 498 -31.50 9.45 -7.50
CA CYS A 498 -31.00 9.26 -6.13
C CYS A 498 -32.14 9.22 -5.12
N GLU A 499 -31.93 8.48 -4.04
CA GLU A 499 -32.80 8.37 -2.87
C GLU A 499 -32.13 9.08 -1.69
N VAL A 500 -32.89 9.85 -0.92
CA VAL A 500 -32.38 10.44 0.32
C VAL A 500 -32.57 9.42 1.44
N LEU A 501 -31.46 8.92 1.98
CA LEU A 501 -31.48 7.91 3.03
C LEU A 501 -31.80 8.53 4.40
N GLY A 502 -31.26 9.70 4.70
CA GLY A 502 -31.45 10.32 6.01
C GLY A 502 -30.30 11.24 6.41
N THR A 503 -29.95 11.26 7.69
CA THR A 503 -29.01 12.23 8.26
C THR A 503 -27.98 11.60 9.18
N THR A 504 -26.77 12.15 9.19
CA THR A 504 -25.71 11.81 10.14
C THR A 504 -25.96 12.48 11.49
N THR A 505 -25.44 11.91 12.59
CA THR A 505 -25.66 12.43 13.95
C THR A 505 -24.39 12.38 14.79
N ALA A 506 -24.27 13.30 15.75
CA ALA A 506 -23.12 13.32 16.67
C ALA A 506 -23.21 12.22 17.74
N GLU A 507 -24.43 11.80 18.08
CA GLU A 507 -24.66 10.64 18.94
C GLU A 507 -24.15 9.38 18.22
N LYS A 508 -23.29 8.56 18.87
CA LYS A 508 -22.75 7.31 18.29
C LYS A 508 -23.80 6.18 18.26
N ARG A 509 -24.95 6.44 17.66
CA ARG A 509 -26.07 5.50 17.51
C ARG A 509 -26.43 5.32 16.04
N ILE A 510 -26.72 4.07 15.68
CA ILE A 510 -27.17 3.69 14.34
C ILE A 510 -28.65 3.37 14.44
N ARG A 511 -29.49 4.14 13.75
CA ARG A 511 -30.95 3.92 13.67
C ARG A 511 -31.34 3.72 12.21
N ILE A 512 -31.93 2.58 11.92
CA ILE A 512 -32.39 2.24 10.56
C ILE A 512 -33.89 1.97 10.62
N ARG A 513 -34.66 2.68 9.80
CA ARG A 513 -36.08 2.44 9.58
C ARG A 513 -36.30 1.78 8.23
N CYS A 514 -37.29 0.91 8.17
CA CYS A 514 -37.79 0.30 6.94
C CYS A 514 -39.31 0.46 6.92
N ASN A 515 -39.85 1.21 5.95
CA ASN A 515 -41.26 1.61 5.89
C ASN A 515 -41.75 2.14 7.26
N ASP A 516 -41.15 3.22 7.77
CA ASP A 516 -41.37 3.82 9.11
C ASP A 516 -41.05 2.93 10.34
N THR A 517 -40.84 1.62 10.17
CA THR A 517 -40.60 0.67 11.25
C THR A 517 -39.12 0.66 11.65
N LEU A 518 -38.81 0.86 12.94
CA LEU A 518 -37.42 0.78 13.44
C LEU A 518 -36.95 -0.68 13.39
N VAL A 519 -36.00 -0.98 12.50
CA VAL A 519 -35.46 -2.35 12.31
C VAL A 519 -34.08 -2.53 12.94
N LEU A 520 -33.35 -1.45 13.20
CA LEU A 520 -32.07 -1.46 13.91
C LEU A 520 -31.95 -0.22 14.80
N ASN A 521 -31.47 -0.39 16.04
CA ASN A 521 -31.12 0.70 16.95
C ASN A 521 -29.97 0.25 17.85
N GLU A 522 -28.74 0.52 17.43
CA GLU A 522 -27.54 -0.09 18.02
C GLU A 522 -26.46 0.94 18.32
N ASP A 523 -25.52 0.56 19.19
CA ASP A 523 -24.36 1.40 19.51
C ASP A 523 -23.35 1.23 18.38
N MET A 524 -22.98 2.34 17.75
CA MET A 524 -22.05 2.31 16.62
C MET A 524 -20.73 1.62 17.02
N ARG A 525 -20.26 1.84 18.25
CA ARG A 525 -18.99 1.26 18.74
C ARG A 525 -19.06 -0.26 18.86
N VAL A 526 -20.22 -0.79 19.24
CA VAL A 526 -20.44 -2.24 19.32
C VAL A 526 -20.44 -2.86 17.93
N LEU A 527 -21.14 -2.24 16.97
CA LEU A 527 -21.14 -2.71 15.57
C LEU A 527 -19.74 -2.63 14.96
N ARG A 528 -19.01 -1.53 15.19
CA ARG A 528 -17.61 -1.39 14.75
C ARG A 528 -16.72 -2.47 15.36
N GLN A 529 -16.89 -2.78 16.64
CA GLN A 529 -16.10 -3.84 17.29
C GLN A 529 -16.42 -5.23 16.71
N GLU A 530 -17.66 -5.49 16.29
CA GLU A 530 -18.01 -6.72 15.59
C GLU A 530 -17.38 -6.79 14.19
N TRP A 531 -17.34 -5.67 13.46
CA TRP A 531 -16.66 -5.54 12.18
C TRP A 531 -15.13 -5.73 12.30
N GLU A 532 -14.53 -5.26 13.39
CA GLU A 532 -13.10 -5.47 13.70
C GLU A 532 -12.76 -6.90 14.18
N GLU A 533 -13.75 -7.69 14.61
CA GLU A 533 -13.52 -8.92 15.39
C GLU A 533 -12.66 -9.95 14.64
N THR A 534 -12.94 -10.18 13.36
CA THR A 534 -12.20 -11.17 12.57
C THR A 534 -10.75 -10.72 12.34
N SER A 535 -10.54 -9.43 12.06
CA SER A 535 -9.20 -8.84 11.99
C SER A 535 -8.45 -9.01 13.31
N TYR A 536 -9.09 -8.72 14.44
CA TYR A 536 -8.51 -8.90 15.78
C TYR A 536 -8.09 -10.35 16.03
N GLN A 537 -8.91 -11.34 15.69
CA GLN A 537 -8.54 -12.76 15.87
C GLN A 537 -7.36 -13.17 14.99
N LEU A 538 -7.31 -12.71 13.74
CA LEU A 538 -6.18 -12.95 12.84
C LEU A 538 -4.91 -12.24 13.32
N GLU A 539 -5.05 -11.05 13.89
CA GLU A 539 -3.96 -10.25 14.46
C GLU A 539 -3.32 -10.97 15.65
N ARG A 540 -4.12 -11.55 16.56
CA ARG A 540 -3.60 -12.38 17.68
C ARG A 540 -2.78 -13.58 17.24
N LEU A 541 -2.92 -14.05 15.99
CA LEU A 541 -2.09 -15.11 15.42
C LEU A 541 -0.76 -14.60 14.83
N GLN A 542 -0.64 -13.29 14.62
CA GLN A 542 0.47 -12.66 13.88
C GLN A 542 1.34 -11.74 14.75
N VAL A 543 0.83 -11.27 15.89
CA VAL A 543 1.57 -10.43 16.85
C VAL A 543 1.49 -10.99 18.26
N ASN A 544 2.23 -10.39 19.18
CA ASN A 544 2.05 -10.56 20.62
C ASN A 544 0.55 -10.38 21.00
N PRO A 545 -0.14 -11.44 21.49
CA PRO A 545 -1.56 -11.37 21.77
C PRO A 545 -1.95 -10.25 22.76
N ALA A 546 -1.05 -9.90 23.69
CA ALA A 546 -1.30 -8.81 24.63
C ALA A 546 -1.43 -7.44 23.92
N CYS A 547 -0.67 -7.22 22.83
CA CYS A 547 -0.80 -6.00 22.02
C CYS A 547 -2.13 -6.00 21.25
N ALA A 548 -2.51 -7.13 20.64
CA ALA A 548 -3.80 -7.23 19.96
C ALA A 548 -4.99 -7.01 20.91
N ASP A 549 -4.94 -7.59 22.13
CA ASP A 549 -5.97 -7.41 23.17
C ASP A 549 -6.02 -5.96 23.67
N GLN A 550 -4.86 -5.31 23.79
CA GLN A 550 -4.76 -3.89 24.15
C GLN A 550 -5.31 -2.98 23.04
N GLU A 551 -4.99 -3.22 21.77
CA GLU A 551 -5.53 -2.45 20.64
C GLU A 551 -7.05 -2.56 20.60
N LYS A 552 -7.62 -3.77 20.67
CA LYS A 552 -9.08 -3.96 20.71
C LYS A 552 -9.75 -3.17 21.83
N THR A 553 -9.12 -3.12 23.00
CA THR A 553 -9.65 -2.37 24.16
C THR A 553 -9.56 -0.87 23.93
N ASN A 554 -8.39 -0.38 23.50
CA ASN A 554 -8.10 1.04 23.36
C ASN A 554 -8.83 1.69 22.19
N VAL A 555 -9.11 0.95 21.12
CA VAL A 555 -9.80 1.49 19.94
C VAL A 555 -11.33 1.48 20.05
N PHE A 556 -11.90 0.83 21.09
CA PHE A 556 -13.35 0.66 21.24
C PHE A 556 -14.10 1.99 21.21
N ASP A 557 -13.67 2.97 22.01
CA ASP A 557 -14.24 4.33 22.05
C ASP A 557 -13.20 5.42 21.81
N ARG A 558 -12.36 5.17 20.81
CA ARG A 558 -11.31 6.12 20.40
C ARG A 558 -11.90 7.46 19.97
N ALA A 559 -11.19 8.56 20.27
CA ALA A 559 -11.55 9.91 19.85
C ALA A 559 -10.73 10.34 18.61
N ALA A 560 -11.12 11.45 17.99
CA ALA A 560 -10.26 12.07 16.99
C ALA A 560 -9.03 12.69 17.69
N PRO A 561 -7.81 12.58 17.12
CA PRO A 561 -6.62 13.18 17.71
C PRO A 561 -6.76 14.71 17.87
N ALA A 562 -6.49 15.22 19.07
CA ALA A 562 -6.46 16.64 19.35
C ALA A 562 -5.12 17.25 18.90
N TYR A 563 -5.01 17.57 17.60
CA TYR A 563 -3.83 18.25 17.08
C TYR A 563 -3.71 19.68 17.65
N HIS A 564 -2.47 20.09 17.94
CA HIS A 564 -2.14 21.42 18.44
C HIS A 564 -0.90 21.95 17.74
N LEU A 565 -1.03 23.12 17.10
CA LEU A 565 0.04 23.80 16.39
C LEU A 565 0.50 25.03 17.19
N PRO A 566 1.69 25.02 17.83
CA PRO A 566 2.21 26.17 18.58
C PRO A 566 2.75 27.30 17.68
N PHE A 567 2.77 27.08 16.36
CA PHE A 567 3.18 28.04 15.34
C PHE A 567 2.35 27.81 14.07
N SER A 568 2.33 28.80 13.17
CA SER A 568 1.73 28.65 11.85
C SER A 568 2.77 28.11 10.86
N PRO A 569 2.57 26.91 10.27
CA PRO A 569 3.46 26.38 9.23
C PRO A 569 3.47 27.30 7.99
N GLN A 570 4.65 27.53 7.42
CA GLN A 570 4.83 28.39 6.24
C GLN A 570 5.83 27.78 5.27
N SER A 571 5.58 27.91 3.97
CA SER A 571 6.54 27.55 2.94
C SER A 571 7.84 28.32 3.07
N SER A 572 8.94 27.69 2.63
CA SER A 572 10.23 28.37 2.54
C SER A 572 10.19 29.49 1.48
N PRO A 573 10.83 30.64 1.71
CA PRO A 573 10.84 31.74 0.74
C PRO A 573 11.45 31.32 -0.60
N LYS A 574 10.82 31.70 -1.73
CA LYS A 574 11.31 31.38 -3.08
C LYS A 574 12.76 31.81 -3.30
N ALA A 575 13.16 32.99 -2.79
CA ALA A 575 14.52 33.50 -2.90
C ALA A 575 15.58 32.56 -2.26
N LEU A 576 15.20 31.85 -1.21
CA LEU A 576 16.03 30.85 -0.53
C LEU A 576 16.15 29.59 -1.41
N LEU A 577 15.03 29.13 -1.97
CA LEU A 577 14.98 27.97 -2.87
C LEU A 577 15.72 28.21 -4.20
N THR A 578 15.89 29.45 -4.64
CA THR A 578 16.62 29.79 -5.87
C THR A 578 18.00 30.38 -5.62
N ALA A 579 18.49 30.39 -4.37
CA ALA A 579 19.80 30.92 -4.04
C ALA A 579 20.92 30.11 -4.71
N GLU A 580 21.95 30.79 -5.23
CA GLU A 580 23.12 30.15 -5.87
C GLU A 580 23.98 29.36 -4.87
N ARG A 581 24.06 29.84 -3.62
CA ARG A 581 24.83 29.21 -2.55
C ARG A 581 23.87 28.69 -1.49
N LYS A 582 23.83 27.36 -1.34
CA LYS A 582 23.00 26.69 -0.35
C LYS A 582 23.88 25.80 0.53
N PRO A 583 23.55 25.61 1.82
CA PRO A 583 24.21 24.62 2.65
C PRO A 583 24.04 23.23 2.03
N LYS A 584 25.14 22.49 1.91
CA LYS A 584 25.12 21.11 1.43
C LYS A 584 24.78 20.16 2.56
N VAL A 585 23.88 19.22 2.29
CA VAL A 585 23.54 18.11 3.18
C VAL A 585 23.78 16.79 2.47
N ALA A 586 24.52 15.90 3.10
CA ALA A 586 24.74 14.54 2.61
C ALA A 586 23.52 13.69 3.00
N ILE A 587 22.72 13.30 2.01
CA ILE A 587 21.65 12.32 2.18
C ILE A 587 22.30 10.95 2.11
N LEU A 588 22.62 10.42 3.29
CA LEU A 588 23.44 9.24 3.46
C LEU A 588 22.58 7.98 3.45
N ARG A 589 22.96 7.02 2.60
CA ARG A 589 22.32 5.71 2.49
C ARG A 589 23.34 4.58 2.34
N ASP A 590 22.90 3.36 2.57
CA ASP A 590 23.62 2.13 2.19
C ASP A 590 22.69 1.21 1.38
N GLU A 591 23.17 0.03 0.99
CA GLU A 591 22.32 -1.03 0.43
C GLU A 591 21.12 -1.31 1.32
N GLY A 592 19.94 -1.55 0.72
CA GLY A 592 18.67 -1.78 1.42
C GLY A 592 17.97 -0.53 1.97
N SER A 593 18.66 0.61 2.07
CA SER A 593 18.02 1.90 2.40
C SER A 593 16.99 2.29 1.32
N ASN A 594 15.87 2.93 1.67
CA ASN A 594 14.79 3.20 0.69
C ASN A 594 14.05 4.54 0.85
N SER A 595 14.43 5.39 1.80
CA SER A 595 13.74 6.66 2.12
C SER A 595 14.54 7.92 1.77
N ASP A 596 15.45 7.83 0.80
CA ASP A 596 16.39 8.89 0.41
C ASP A 596 15.73 10.02 -0.39
N ARG A 597 14.69 9.74 -1.17
CA ARG A 597 14.09 10.74 -2.08
C ARG A 597 13.20 11.74 -1.35
N GLU A 598 12.35 11.25 -0.47
CA GLU A 598 11.50 12.07 0.39
C GLU A 598 12.36 12.90 1.35
N MET A 599 13.45 12.32 1.90
CA MET A 599 14.43 13.04 2.70
C MET A 599 15.09 14.17 1.90
N SER A 600 15.56 13.86 0.69
CA SER A 600 16.14 14.86 -0.21
C SER A 600 15.15 15.98 -0.52
N SER A 601 13.88 15.64 -0.77
CA SER A 601 12.83 16.60 -1.11
C SER A 601 12.46 17.50 0.06
N ALA A 602 12.43 16.98 1.29
CA ALA A 602 12.17 17.76 2.49
C ALA A 602 13.32 18.77 2.76
N PHE A 603 14.57 18.34 2.63
CA PHE A 603 15.73 19.25 2.73
C PHE A 603 15.76 20.29 1.60
N TYR A 604 15.44 19.88 0.37
CA TYR A 604 15.31 20.80 -0.76
C TYR A 604 14.18 21.82 -0.53
N ALA A 605 13.04 21.40 0.01
CA ALA A 605 11.92 22.28 0.36
C ALA A 605 12.26 23.26 1.49
N ALA A 606 13.23 22.95 2.35
CA ALA A 606 13.82 23.88 3.31
C ALA A 606 14.95 24.75 2.70
N GLY A 607 15.38 24.42 1.48
CA GLY A 607 16.33 25.15 0.65
C GLY A 607 17.80 24.80 0.82
N PHE A 608 18.07 23.59 1.28
CA PHE A 608 19.40 22.97 1.17
C PHE A 608 19.72 22.57 -0.28
N GLU A 609 20.99 22.24 -0.49
CA GLU A 609 21.46 21.46 -1.63
C GLU A 609 21.68 20.01 -1.16
N PRO A 610 20.71 19.09 -1.34
CA PRO A 610 20.85 17.69 -0.97
C PRO A 610 21.74 16.93 -1.96
N TRP A 611 22.61 16.07 -1.45
CA TRP A 611 23.47 15.18 -2.24
C TRP A 611 23.17 13.72 -1.92
N ASP A 612 22.89 12.89 -2.93
CA ASP A 612 22.79 11.44 -2.79
C ASP A 612 24.18 10.83 -2.54
N ILE A 613 24.45 10.38 -1.32
CA ILE A 613 25.72 9.78 -0.94
C ILE A 613 25.48 8.35 -0.46
N THR A 614 25.94 7.37 -1.23
CA THR A 614 26.00 5.97 -0.77
C THR A 614 27.31 5.71 -0.02
N MET A 615 27.31 4.77 0.93
CA MET A 615 28.52 4.32 1.60
C MET A 615 29.61 3.88 0.62
N THR A 616 29.25 3.36 -0.55
CA THR A 616 30.22 3.03 -1.63
C THR A 616 31.00 4.26 -2.11
N ASP A 617 30.37 5.44 -2.18
CA ASP A 617 31.06 6.67 -2.63
C ASP A 617 32.12 7.10 -1.60
N LEU A 618 31.80 6.98 -0.31
CA LEU A 618 32.74 7.25 0.78
C LEU A 618 33.87 6.22 0.81
N LEU A 619 33.56 4.93 0.64
CA LEU A 619 34.52 3.82 0.58
C LEU A 619 35.50 3.95 -0.60
N ALA A 620 35.02 4.40 -1.76
CA ALA A 620 35.84 4.64 -2.93
C ALA A 620 36.57 6.00 -2.90
N GLY A 621 36.27 6.87 -1.92
CA GLY A 621 36.88 8.20 -1.82
C GLY A 621 36.41 9.18 -2.91
N ARG A 622 35.25 8.93 -3.53
CA ARG A 622 34.64 9.82 -4.53
C ARG A 622 34.14 11.12 -3.92
N VAL A 623 33.85 11.09 -2.62
CA VAL A 623 33.35 12.20 -1.82
C VAL A 623 33.82 12.06 -0.37
N THR A 624 33.94 13.19 0.31
CA THR A 624 34.34 13.30 1.73
C THR A 624 33.35 14.21 2.48
N LEU A 625 33.24 14.03 3.80
CA LEU A 625 32.21 14.71 4.61
C LEU A 625 32.57 16.16 5.00
N ASP A 626 33.80 16.61 4.77
CA ASP A 626 34.27 17.96 5.09
C ASP A 626 33.51 19.06 4.31
N GLY A 627 33.05 18.76 3.10
CA GLY A 627 32.26 19.66 2.26
C GLY A 627 30.80 19.89 2.70
N PHE A 628 30.33 19.21 3.74
CA PHE A 628 28.93 19.21 4.16
C PHE A 628 28.72 19.95 5.49
N ARG A 629 27.55 20.57 5.65
CA ARG A 629 27.08 21.14 6.92
C ARG A 629 26.18 20.16 7.70
N GLY A 630 25.59 19.19 7.01
CA GLY A 630 24.71 18.20 7.61
C GLY A 630 24.87 16.81 7.01
N ILE A 631 24.62 15.78 7.82
CA ILE A 631 24.39 14.40 7.37
C ILE A 631 22.96 14.01 7.75
N ALA A 632 22.21 13.48 6.79
CA ALA A 632 20.91 12.89 7.01
C ALA A 632 20.97 11.39 6.66
N ALA A 633 21.04 10.51 7.66
CA ALA A 633 20.96 9.07 7.48
C ALA A 633 19.50 8.66 7.32
N VAL A 634 19.18 8.05 6.17
CA VAL A 634 17.82 7.79 5.72
C VAL A 634 17.22 6.52 6.35
N GLY A 635 15.90 6.37 6.25
CA GLY A 635 15.20 5.14 6.60
C GLY A 635 15.30 4.03 5.53
N GLY A 636 14.92 2.82 5.92
CA GLY A 636 14.88 1.64 5.07
C GLY A 636 15.24 0.37 5.84
N PHE A 637 15.77 -0.62 5.13
CA PHE A 637 16.13 -1.93 5.67
C PHE A 637 17.57 -2.24 5.27
N SER A 638 18.54 -1.46 5.76
CA SER A 638 19.92 -1.64 5.29
C SER A 638 20.41 -3.06 5.57
N TYR A 639 20.99 -3.76 4.59
CA TYR A 639 21.37 -5.17 4.72
C TYR A 639 20.18 -6.11 5.03
N ALA A 640 18.97 -5.74 4.60
CA ALA A 640 17.71 -6.40 4.96
C ALA A 640 17.50 -6.51 6.50
N ASP A 641 18.10 -5.58 7.26
CA ASP A 641 18.19 -5.63 8.72
C ASP A 641 18.84 -6.90 9.28
N VAL A 642 19.77 -7.51 8.53
CA VAL A 642 20.56 -8.68 8.96
C VAL A 642 21.95 -8.24 9.43
N PRO A 643 22.44 -8.71 10.61
CA PRO A 643 21.78 -9.60 11.56
C PRO A 643 20.71 -8.92 12.44
N ASP A 644 20.76 -7.60 12.59
CA ASP A 644 19.67 -6.76 13.12
C ASP A 644 19.73 -5.40 12.43
N SER A 645 18.69 -4.58 12.61
CA SER A 645 18.56 -3.30 11.93
C SER A 645 19.78 -2.39 12.05
N ALA A 646 20.22 -1.83 10.90
CA ALA A 646 21.35 -0.93 10.75
C ALA A 646 22.73 -1.46 11.21
N LYS A 647 22.86 -2.71 11.68
CA LYS A 647 24.15 -3.24 12.17
C LYS A 647 25.19 -3.39 11.07
N GLY A 648 24.79 -3.87 9.89
CA GLY A 648 25.67 -3.94 8.72
C GLY A 648 26.21 -2.56 8.35
N TRP A 649 25.33 -1.56 8.32
CA TRP A 649 25.70 -0.17 8.02
C TRP A 649 26.64 0.42 9.09
N ALA A 650 26.35 0.21 10.38
CA ALA A 650 27.22 0.63 11.48
C ALA A 650 28.61 -0.05 11.39
N ALA A 651 28.65 -1.34 11.08
CA ALA A 651 29.90 -2.10 10.92
C ALA A 651 30.77 -1.55 9.79
N THR A 652 30.17 -1.17 8.65
CA THR A 652 30.87 -0.52 7.53
C THR A 652 31.61 0.75 7.97
N ILE A 653 31.03 1.53 8.90
CA ILE A 653 31.65 2.75 9.44
C ILE A 653 32.68 2.41 10.52
N LEU A 654 32.31 1.60 11.52
CA LEU A 654 33.11 1.36 12.73
C LEU A 654 34.37 0.53 12.47
N PHE A 655 34.30 -0.42 11.54
CA PHE A 655 35.41 -1.35 11.24
C PHE A 655 36.26 -0.91 10.06
N ASN A 656 36.00 0.25 9.47
CA ASN A 656 36.87 0.89 8.49
C ASN A 656 37.51 2.13 9.13
N GLU A 657 38.82 2.07 9.42
CA GLU A 657 39.53 3.15 10.13
C GLU A 657 39.40 4.52 9.44
N ARG A 658 39.45 4.55 8.10
CA ARG A 658 39.32 5.79 7.33
C ARG A 658 37.93 6.38 7.43
N LEU A 659 36.89 5.56 7.29
CA LEU A 659 35.51 6.05 7.43
C LEU A 659 35.25 6.49 8.87
N ARG A 660 35.62 5.68 9.86
CA ARG A 660 35.48 6.05 11.27
C ARG A 660 36.11 7.42 11.56
N ALA A 661 37.34 7.65 11.11
CA ALA A 661 38.02 8.94 11.28
C ALA A 661 37.26 10.08 10.57
N MET A 662 36.79 9.86 9.34
CA MET A 662 36.02 10.86 8.58
C MET A 662 34.70 11.25 9.28
N PHE A 663 33.97 10.26 9.80
CA PHE A 663 32.73 10.48 10.54
C PHE A 663 33.01 11.16 11.90
N ASP A 664 34.07 10.76 12.60
CA ASP A 664 34.49 11.38 13.84
C ASP A 664 34.88 12.86 13.65
N GLU A 665 35.64 13.17 12.59
CA GLU A 665 36.01 14.54 12.23
C GLU A 665 34.76 15.38 11.91
N PHE A 666 33.83 14.84 11.13
CA PHE A 666 32.56 15.51 10.84
C PHE A 666 31.77 15.82 12.13
N LEU A 667 31.65 14.85 13.04
CA LEU A 667 30.86 14.99 14.26
C LEU A 667 31.47 16.00 15.25
N ASN A 668 32.81 16.06 15.31
CA ASN A 668 33.55 16.95 16.20
C ASN A 668 33.59 18.41 15.72
N ARG A 669 33.25 18.68 14.45
CA ARG A 669 33.11 20.04 13.94
C ARG A 669 31.96 20.77 14.63
N PRO A 670 32.15 22.01 15.13
CA PRO A 670 31.09 22.76 15.81
C PRO A 670 30.01 23.29 14.84
N ASP A 671 30.31 23.31 13.53
CA ASP A 671 29.45 23.85 12.48
C ASP A 671 28.63 22.77 11.75
N THR A 672 28.62 21.52 12.23
CA THR A 672 27.87 20.41 11.63
C THR A 672 26.66 19.96 12.46
N PHE A 673 25.66 19.38 11.77
CA PHE A 673 24.52 18.71 12.40
C PHE A 673 24.29 17.31 11.81
N THR A 674 23.56 16.45 12.51
CA THR A 674 23.14 15.14 11.98
C THR A 674 21.65 14.88 12.23
N LEU A 675 21.01 14.22 11.27
CA LEU A 675 19.65 13.71 11.37
C LEU A 675 19.62 12.22 11.01
N GLY A 676 19.11 11.37 11.88
CA GLY A 676 18.90 9.95 11.61
C GLY A 676 17.41 9.63 11.72
N ILE A 677 16.80 9.14 10.64
CA ILE A 677 15.39 8.74 10.63
C ILE A 677 15.24 7.23 10.48
N CYS A 678 14.44 6.60 11.32
CA CYS A 678 14.16 5.16 11.31
C CYS A 678 15.45 4.32 11.30
N ASN A 679 15.85 3.76 10.16
CA ASN A 679 17.13 3.04 10.00
C ASN A 679 18.36 3.91 10.28
N GLY A 680 18.33 5.19 9.90
CA GLY A 680 19.34 6.16 10.31
C GLY A 680 19.32 6.48 11.82
N CYS A 681 18.16 6.39 12.48
CA CYS A 681 18.05 6.54 13.93
C CYS A 681 18.70 5.35 14.65
N GLN A 682 18.42 4.13 14.18
CA GLN A 682 19.06 2.90 14.64
C GLN A 682 20.59 2.97 14.46
N LEU A 683 21.05 3.42 13.28
CA LEU A 683 22.46 3.64 12.99
C LEU A 683 23.11 4.58 14.03
N PHE A 684 22.52 5.74 14.28
CA PHE A 684 23.10 6.72 15.23
C PHE A 684 23.09 6.21 16.66
N GLY A 685 22.06 5.44 17.02
CA GLY A 685 22.02 4.70 18.28
C GLY A 685 23.19 3.71 18.39
N LEU A 686 23.51 2.97 17.34
CA LEU A 686 24.64 2.01 17.32
C LEU A 686 26.01 2.68 17.31
N LEU A 687 26.16 3.79 16.58
CA LEU A 687 27.40 4.58 16.55
C LEU A 687 27.67 5.34 17.86
N GLY A 688 26.69 5.36 18.78
CA GLY A 688 26.79 6.07 20.06
C GLY A 688 26.80 7.59 19.90
N TRP A 689 26.15 8.11 18.85
CA TRP A 689 26.03 9.55 18.61
C TRP A 689 24.92 10.19 19.44
N VAL A 690 23.89 9.39 19.76
CA VAL A 690 22.80 9.75 20.66
C VAL A 690 22.69 8.69 21.77
N PRO A 691 22.40 9.06 23.03
CA PRO A 691 22.27 10.44 23.50
C PRO A 691 23.63 11.15 23.62
N TRP A 692 24.74 10.45 23.87
CA TRP A 692 26.09 11.03 23.82
C TRP A 692 27.16 9.93 23.66
N ARG A 693 28.37 10.36 23.30
CA ARG A 693 29.52 9.46 23.06
C ARG A 693 30.16 8.96 24.36
N GLY A 694 30.81 7.79 24.26
CA GLY A 694 31.66 7.26 25.33
C GLY A 694 30.93 6.39 26.35
N LEU A 695 29.65 6.09 26.12
CA LEU A 695 28.94 5.06 26.87
C LEU A 695 29.55 3.68 26.56
N ALA A 696 29.68 2.84 27.59
CA ALA A 696 30.02 1.44 27.40
C ALA A 696 28.89 0.75 26.60
N ALA A 697 29.24 -0.15 25.69
CA ALA A 697 28.30 -0.78 24.76
C ALA A 697 27.15 -1.52 25.48
N GLU A 698 27.41 -2.05 26.68
CA GLU A 698 26.45 -2.76 27.52
C GLU A 698 25.40 -1.83 28.14
N LYS A 699 25.70 -0.52 28.22
CA LYS A 699 24.82 0.51 28.80
C LYS A 699 24.14 1.38 27.74
N GLN A 700 24.60 1.30 26.49
CA GLN A 700 24.17 2.17 25.41
C GLN A 700 22.69 1.92 25.06
N PRO A 701 21.85 2.98 25.00
CA PRO A 701 20.49 2.86 24.50
C PRO A 701 20.50 2.38 23.04
N ARG A 702 19.52 1.56 22.69
CA ARG A 702 19.41 0.99 21.33
C ARG A 702 17.97 0.75 20.96
N PHE A 703 17.71 0.74 19.66
CA PHE A 703 16.42 0.40 19.10
C PHE A 703 16.42 -1.09 18.77
N VAL A 704 15.38 -1.79 19.23
CA VAL A 704 15.23 -3.25 19.11
C VAL A 704 13.81 -3.60 18.66
N HIS A 705 13.52 -4.89 18.45
CA HIS A 705 12.20 -5.37 18.06
C HIS A 705 11.05 -4.73 18.87
N ASN A 706 10.01 -4.31 18.15
CA ASN A 706 8.78 -3.80 18.75
C ASN A 706 8.19 -4.81 19.73
N THR A 707 7.50 -4.33 20.77
CA THR A 707 6.77 -5.21 21.73
C THR A 707 5.72 -6.09 21.05
N SER A 708 5.16 -5.64 19.91
CA SER A 708 4.23 -6.44 19.10
C SER A 708 4.88 -7.64 18.42
N GLY A 709 6.21 -7.66 18.28
CA GLY A 709 6.94 -8.70 17.56
C GLY A 709 6.80 -8.63 16.03
N ARG A 710 6.28 -7.51 15.50
CA ARG A 710 6.03 -7.32 14.07
C ARG A 710 6.37 -5.91 13.60
N PHE A 711 6.54 -5.76 12.30
CA PHE A 711 6.53 -4.48 11.61
C PHE A 711 5.22 -3.71 11.87
N GLU A 712 5.34 -2.43 12.19
CA GLU A 712 4.22 -1.51 12.38
C GLU A 712 4.30 -0.38 11.36
N SER A 713 3.25 -0.24 10.56
CA SER A 713 3.02 0.85 9.63
C SER A 713 1.76 1.61 10.04
N ARG A 714 1.92 2.80 10.60
CA ARG A 714 0.85 3.55 11.28
C ARG A 714 0.97 5.05 11.00
N TRP A 715 -0.18 5.70 10.81
CA TRP A 715 -0.32 7.13 11.04
C TRP A 715 -0.67 7.34 12.52
N THR A 716 0.28 7.82 13.31
CA THR A 716 0.13 8.01 14.76
C THR A 716 0.32 9.47 15.14
N THR A 717 -0.03 9.83 16.38
CA THR A 717 0.18 11.17 16.92
C THR A 717 1.43 11.19 17.77
N VAL A 718 2.22 12.25 17.61
CA VAL A 718 3.38 12.52 18.45
C VAL A 718 3.29 13.91 19.05
N ARG A 719 3.97 14.11 20.17
CA ARG A 719 4.15 15.41 20.81
C ARG A 719 5.64 15.78 20.84
N VAL A 720 5.96 16.98 20.36
CA VAL A 720 7.30 17.58 20.49
C VAL A 720 7.46 18.14 21.90
N THR A 721 8.53 17.73 22.57
CA THR A 721 8.88 18.15 23.93
C THR A 721 9.90 19.28 23.91
N ASP A 722 10.05 19.98 25.04
CA ASP A 722 11.19 20.87 25.24
C ASP A 722 12.50 20.06 25.29
N SER A 723 13.48 20.43 24.45
CA SER A 723 14.74 19.71 24.28
C SER A 723 15.81 20.63 23.65
N PRO A 724 17.12 20.27 23.73
CA PRO A 724 18.17 21.06 23.06
C PRO A 724 18.16 20.89 21.52
N ALA A 725 17.42 19.92 20.97
CA ALA A 725 17.44 19.58 19.55
C ALA A 725 17.20 20.80 18.64
N MET A 726 18.24 21.25 17.95
CA MET A 726 18.21 22.51 17.19
C MET A 726 17.16 22.48 16.07
N MET A 727 16.94 21.31 15.47
CA MET A 727 15.97 21.12 14.39
C MET A 727 14.52 21.24 14.88
N LEU A 728 14.24 21.10 16.19
CA LEU A 728 12.90 21.21 16.76
C LEU A 728 12.68 22.51 17.54
N ARG A 729 13.59 23.48 17.39
CA ARG A 729 13.48 24.79 18.00
C ARG A 729 12.15 25.47 17.64
N GLY A 730 11.44 25.95 18.66
CA GLY A 730 10.15 26.63 18.48
C GLY A 730 8.97 25.69 18.15
N MET A 731 9.19 24.37 18.13
CA MET A 731 8.14 23.38 17.89
C MET A 731 7.63 22.73 19.19
N SER A 732 8.20 23.05 20.36
CA SER A 732 7.76 22.49 21.64
C SER A 732 6.26 22.70 21.86
N GLY A 733 5.56 21.63 22.25
CA GLY A 733 4.11 21.62 22.40
C GLY A 733 3.34 21.26 21.12
N LEU A 734 4.00 21.08 19.97
CA LEU A 734 3.37 20.54 18.76
C LEU A 734 2.83 19.15 19.05
N VAL A 735 1.54 18.94 18.82
CA VAL A 735 0.87 17.62 18.82
C VAL A 735 0.33 17.42 17.42
N PHE A 736 0.87 16.46 16.68
CA PHE A 736 0.51 16.29 15.27
C PHE A 736 0.74 14.87 14.77
N GLY A 737 0.06 14.52 13.67
CA GLY A 737 0.18 13.21 13.05
C GLY A 737 1.52 13.02 12.31
N ILE A 738 2.05 11.81 12.35
CA ILE A 738 3.31 11.42 11.69
C ILE A 738 3.26 9.95 11.27
N HIS A 739 4.04 9.61 10.24
CA HIS A 739 4.20 8.23 9.79
C HIS A 739 5.20 7.46 10.65
N VAL A 740 4.84 6.21 10.95
CA VAL A 740 5.70 5.19 11.56
C VAL A 740 5.72 3.98 10.63
N ALA A 741 6.91 3.42 10.38
CA ALA A 741 7.13 2.26 9.51
C ALA A 741 8.39 1.51 9.96
N HIS A 742 8.30 0.69 11.01
CA HIS A 742 9.46 -0.04 11.55
C HIS A 742 9.09 -1.36 12.27
N GLY A 743 9.98 -2.35 12.22
CA GLY A 743 9.91 -3.59 13.02
C GLY A 743 10.77 -3.57 14.28
N GLU A 744 11.78 -2.70 14.32
CA GLU A 744 12.74 -2.56 15.42
C GLU A 744 12.83 -1.11 15.93
N GLY A 745 11.71 -0.56 16.38
CA GLY A 745 11.63 0.82 16.86
C GLY A 745 11.58 0.97 18.37
N LEU A 746 11.60 -0.11 19.16
CA LEU A 746 11.52 -0.03 20.62
C LEU A 746 12.82 0.55 21.17
N LEU A 747 12.77 1.71 21.83
CA LEU A 747 13.91 2.30 22.49
C LEU A 747 14.18 1.61 23.84
N HIS A 748 15.18 0.74 23.84
CA HIS A 748 15.60 -0.02 25.00
C HIS A 748 16.77 0.67 25.72
N PHE A 749 16.63 0.83 27.04
CA PHE A 749 17.68 1.32 27.93
C PHE A 749 18.19 0.16 28.80
N PRO A 750 19.38 -0.41 28.51
CA PRO A 750 19.96 -1.44 29.36
C PRO A 750 20.29 -0.95 30.78
N ASP A 751 20.64 0.34 30.93
CA ASP A 751 21.02 0.97 32.20
C ASP A 751 20.02 2.06 32.58
N ALA A 752 19.39 1.91 33.75
CA ALA A 752 18.38 2.84 34.25
C ALA A 752 18.96 4.23 34.61
N ALA A 753 20.26 4.32 34.96
CA ALA A 753 20.90 5.60 35.25
C ALA A 753 21.07 6.41 33.97
N VAL A 754 21.42 5.76 32.84
CA VAL A 754 21.48 6.41 31.52
C VAL A 754 20.11 6.97 31.13
N ARG A 755 19.03 6.19 31.33
CA ARG A 755 17.66 6.69 31.09
C ARG A 755 17.33 7.90 31.96
N ALA A 756 17.63 7.84 33.25
CA ALA A 756 17.38 8.95 34.17
C ALA A 756 18.14 10.22 33.77
N GLU A 757 19.40 10.07 33.32
CA GLU A 757 20.21 11.18 32.83
C GLU A 757 19.64 11.79 31.54
N VAL A 758 19.25 10.96 30.57
CA VAL A 758 18.56 11.37 29.33
C VAL A 758 17.31 12.20 29.64
N ILE A 759 16.49 11.77 30.59
CA ILE A 759 15.29 12.50 31.01
C ILE A 759 15.67 13.82 31.68
N SER A 760 16.62 13.80 32.61
CA SER A 760 17.04 15.00 33.36
C SER A 760 17.61 16.10 32.46
N GLN A 761 18.34 15.70 31.40
CA GLN A 761 18.93 16.59 30.42
C GLN A 761 17.95 16.94 29.27
N LYS A 762 16.71 16.42 29.31
CA LYS A 762 15.68 16.63 28.28
C LYS A 762 16.11 16.19 26.88
N LEU A 763 16.78 15.05 26.78
CA LEU A 763 17.33 14.54 25.51
C LEU A 763 16.34 13.68 24.71
N VAL A 764 15.07 13.64 25.13
CA VAL A 764 13.97 13.01 24.38
C VAL A 764 13.16 14.13 23.73
N PRO A 765 13.34 14.40 22.43
CA PRO A 765 12.67 15.51 21.74
C PRO A 765 11.25 15.20 21.24
N LEU A 766 10.88 13.92 21.18
CA LEU A 766 9.61 13.47 20.62
C LEU A 766 9.06 12.27 21.41
N VAL A 767 7.75 12.29 21.67
CA VAL A 767 7.03 11.18 22.31
C VAL A 767 5.76 10.82 21.56
N TYR A 768 5.41 9.55 21.49
CA TYR A 768 4.09 9.07 21.06
C TYR A 768 3.01 9.56 22.01
N ALA A 769 1.88 9.96 21.43
CA ALA A 769 0.78 10.54 22.16
C ALA A 769 -0.56 9.82 21.89
N ASP A 770 -1.41 9.77 22.90
CA ASP A 770 -2.80 9.34 22.75
C ASP A 770 -3.66 10.43 22.09
N ASP A 771 -4.96 10.18 21.92
CA ASP A 771 -5.86 11.13 21.26
C ASP A 771 -6.01 12.46 22.00
N SER A 772 -5.66 12.54 23.29
CA SER A 772 -5.65 13.78 24.06
C SER A 772 -4.37 14.60 23.89
N GLY A 773 -3.36 14.05 23.21
CA GLY A 773 -2.03 14.62 23.07
C GLY A 773 -1.09 14.33 24.25
N ALA A 774 -1.51 13.49 25.20
CA ALA A 774 -0.69 13.07 26.34
C ALA A 774 0.28 11.96 25.92
N ALA A 775 1.50 11.96 26.48
CA ALA A 775 2.46 10.89 26.21
C ALA A 775 1.93 9.55 26.71
N THR A 776 2.18 8.48 25.97
CA THR A 776 1.60 7.16 26.28
C THR A 776 2.50 6.00 25.93
N GLU A 777 2.35 4.90 26.68
CA GLU A 777 2.92 3.58 26.38
C GLU A 777 1.87 2.64 25.79
N ALA A 778 0.61 3.07 25.70
CA ALA A 778 -0.49 2.21 25.28
C ALA A 778 -0.44 1.92 23.78
N TYR A 779 -0.48 0.64 23.41
CA TYR A 779 -0.60 0.22 22.02
C TYR A 779 -2.04 0.43 21.52
N PRO A 780 -2.27 0.87 20.27
CA PRO A 780 -1.29 1.16 19.22
C PRO A 780 -0.84 2.62 19.14
N PHE A 781 -1.24 3.50 20.08
CA PHE A 781 -0.80 4.91 20.08
C PHE A 781 0.72 5.01 20.14
N ASN A 782 1.32 4.20 21.01
CA ASN A 782 2.73 3.86 20.97
C ASN A 782 2.88 2.51 20.23
N PRO A 783 3.36 2.52 18.97
CA PRO A 783 3.37 1.32 18.13
C PRO A 783 4.48 0.34 18.50
N ASN A 784 5.55 0.77 19.17
CA ASN A 784 6.70 -0.10 19.48
C ASN A 784 6.83 -0.49 20.95
N GLY A 785 6.15 0.21 21.87
CA GLY A 785 6.23 -0.04 23.31
C GLY A 785 7.42 0.64 24.00
N SER A 786 7.98 1.70 23.40
CA SER A 786 9.05 2.48 24.04
C SER A 786 8.59 3.13 25.34
N PRO A 787 9.42 3.16 26.40
CA PRO A 787 9.05 3.68 27.71
C PRO A 787 8.73 5.18 27.64
N ASP A 788 7.75 5.62 28.45
CA ASP A 788 7.14 6.95 28.49
C ASP A 788 6.71 7.50 27.11
N GLY A 789 6.56 6.63 26.10
CA GLY A 789 6.27 7.02 24.73
C GLY A 789 7.47 7.53 23.93
N PHE A 790 8.71 7.34 24.36
CA PHE A 790 9.87 7.92 23.65
C PHE A 790 9.95 7.49 22.17
N ALA A 791 10.10 8.47 21.28
CA ALA A 791 10.13 8.26 19.82
C ALA A 791 11.45 8.70 19.16
N GLY A 792 12.45 9.09 19.96
CA GLY A 792 13.75 9.53 19.47
C GLY A 792 14.63 10.11 20.57
N LEU A 793 15.87 10.44 20.21
CA LEU A 793 16.89 11.00 21.10
C LEU A 793 17.65 12.14 20.41
N CYS A 794 18.26 13.03 21.20
CA CYS A 794 19.18 14.05 20.70
C CYS A 794 20.44 14.17 21.59
N SER A 795 21.48 14.82 21.05
CA SER A 795 22.70 15.14 21.80
C SER A 795 22.51 16.31 22.79
N PRO A 796 23.30 16.42 23.86
CA PRO A 796 23.24 17.54 24.81
C PRO A 796 23.44 18.92 24.18
N ASP A 797 24.24 19.00 23.12
CA ASP A 797 24.45 20.24 22.35
C ASP A 797 23.37 20.49 21.28
N GLY A 798 22.43 19.55 21.12
CA GLY A 798 21.27 19.66 20.25
C GLY A 798 21.53 19.46 18.76
N ARG A 799 22.78 19.23 18.33
CA ARG A 799 23.17 19.14 16.90
C ARG A 799 22.90 17.79 16.27
N HIS A 800 22.78 16.73 17.06
CA HIS A 800 22.56 15.37 16.59
C HIS A 800 21.17 14.90 17.01
N LEU A 801 20.35 14.54 16.03
CA LEU A 801 18.95 14.16 16.23
C LEU A 801 18.68 12.80 15.59
N ALA A 802 18.02 11.91 16.33
CA ALA A 802 17.64 10.58 15.86
C ALA A 802 16.17 10.32 16.20
N LEU A 803 15.32 10.07 15.20
CA LEU A 803 13.88 9.85 15.37
C LEU A 803 13.45 8.56 14.66
N MET A 804 12.60 7.76 15.30
CA MET A 804 12.00 6.58 14.64
C MET A 804 10.89 6.96 13.63
N PRO A 805 9.98 7.92 13.92
CA PRO A 805 8.98 8.37 12.95
C PRO A 805 9.58 9.12 11.74
N HIS A 806 8.81 9.21 10.66
CA HIS A 806 9.23 9.77 9.36
C HIS A 806 8.62 11.16 9.08
N PRO A 807 9.19 12.27 9.58
CA PRO A 807 8.72 13.62 9.27
C PRO A 807 8.90 14.00 7.79
N GLU A 808 9.89 13.41 7.11
CA GLU A 808 10.16 13.60 5.68
C GLU A 808 9.12 12.96 4.77
N ARG A 809 8.28 12.05 5.30
CA ARG A 809 7.12 11.49 4.60
C ARG A 809 5.84 12.31 4.84
N ALA A 810 5.92 13.41 5.57
CA ALA A 810 4.75 14.20 5.99
C ALA A 810 5.04 15.71 6.06
N PHE A 811 5.87 16.25 5.17
CA PHE A 811 6.19 17.69 5.12
C PHE A 811 5.20 18.52 4.28
N LEU A 812 4.32 17.86 3.52
CA LEU A 812 3.23 18.47 2.75
C LEU A 812 1.85 18.07 3.31
N PRO A 813 0.82 18.91 3.14
CA PRO A 813 -0.52 18.65 3.68
C PRO A 813 -1.17 17.39 3.09
N TRP A 814 -1.03 17.14 1.79
CA TRP A 814 -1.60 15.97 1.13
C TRP A 814 -0.90 14.65 1.50
N GLN A 815 0.27 14.70 2.13
CA GLN A 815 0.93 13.53 2.73
C GLN A 815 0.37 13.20 4.13
N CYS A 816 -0.36 14.14 4.73
CA CYS A 816 -0.99 13.96 6.03
C CYS A 816 -2.30 13.20 5.84
N HIS A 817 -2.35 11.96 6.30
CA HIS A 817 -3.43 11.03 5.97
C HIS A 817 -4.76 11.37 6.62
N TRP A 818 -4.69 12.15 7.71
CA TRP A 818 -5.87 12.77 8.27
C TRP A 818 -5.52 14.15 8.82
N LEU A 819 -6.35 15.12 8.46
CA LEU A 819 -6.36 16.48 8.98
C LEU A 819 -7.79 16.84 9.38
N PRO A 820 -8.00 17.47 10.53
CA PRO A 820 -9.29 18.06 10.84
C PRO A 820 -9.59 19.20 9.85
N ARG A 821 -10.87 19.49 9.64
CA ARG A 821 -11.34 20.39 8.57
C ARG A 821 -10.68 21.77 8.61
N GLU A 822 -10.52 22.32 9.80
CA GLU A 822 -9.87 23.61 10.05
C GLU A 822 -8.39 23.66 9.66
N MET A 823 -7.75 22.51 9.42
CA MET A 823 -6.35 22.39 9.02
C MET A 823 -6.17 21.97 7.54
N GLN A 824 -7.24 21.75 6.78
CA GLN A 824 -7.13 21.28 5.39
C GLN A 824 -6.51 22.33 4.44
N GLU A 825 -6.62 23.61 4.78
CA GLU A 825 -6.09 24.75 4.00
C GLU A 825 -4.61 25.09 4.33
N MET A 826 -3.91 24.24 5.09
CA MET A 826 -2.48 24.46 5.36
C MET A 826 -1.68 24.44 4.06
N GLU A 827 -0.72 25.34 3.92
CA GLU A 827 0.18 25.38 2.75
C GLU A 827 1.23 24.25 2.82
N VAL A 828 1.77 24.03 4.01
CA VAL A 828 2.77 23.01 4.33
C VAL A 828 2.43 22.35 5.66
N SER A 829 2.91 21.13 5.89
CA SER A 829 2.79 20.49 7.19
C SER A 829 3.76 21.14 8.20
N PRO A 830 3.43 21.15 9.51
CA PRO A 830 4.35 21.60 10.55
C PRO A 830 5.71 20.87 10.54
N TRP A 831 5.79 19.66 9.98
CA TRP A 831 7.06 18.92 9.89
C TRP A 831 8.09 19.58 8.97
N LEU A 832 7.69 20.44 8.01
CA LEU A 832 8.65 21.21 7.21
C LEU A 832 9.50 22.15 8.08
N ARG A 833 8.94 22.66 9.18
CA ARG A 833 9.64 23.56 10.12
C ARG A 833 10.92 22.92 10.68
N MET A 834 10.93 21.59 10.83
CA MET A 834 12.09 20.87 11.32
C MET A 834 13.32 21.04 10.41
N PHE A 835 13.10 20.95 9.10
CA PHE A 835 14.15 21.12 8.09
C PHE A 835 14.52 22.60 7.92
N GLN A 836 13.55 23.52 8.03
CA GLN A 836 13.80 24.96 8.03
C GLN A 836 14.66 25.40 9.22
N ASN A 837 14.42 24.85 10.41
CA ASN A 837 15.24 25.11 11.60
C ASN A 837 16.70 24.68 11.38
N ALA A 838 16.94 23.56 10.69
CA ALA A 838 18.30 23.17 10.31
C ALA A 838 18.94 24.20 9.36
N TYR A 839 18.20 24.70 8.37
CA TYR A 839 18.69 25.73 7.45
C TYR A 839 19.04 27.02 8.20
N GLU A 840 18.12 27.49 9.05
CA GLU A 840 18.30 28.70 9.88
C GLU A 840 19.51 28.58 10.82
N TRP A 841 19.85 27.37 11.27
CA TRP A 841 21.05 27.13 12.06
C TRP A 841 22.33 27.20 11.21
N CYS A 842 22.33 26.63 10.00
CA CYS A 842 23.47 26.70 9.09
C CYS A 842 23.77 28.10 8.55
N ALA A 843 22.74 28.95 8.45
CA ALA A 843 22.83 30.31 7.94
C ALA A 843 23.33 31.34 8.97
N LYS A 844 23.43 30.96 10.24
CA LYS A 844 24.08 31.74 11.30
C LYS A 844 25.56 31.40 11.37
#